data_AF-I8YNB6-F1
#
_entry.id   AF-I8YNB6-F1
#
_cell.length_a   1.000
_cell.length_b   1.000
_cell.length_c   1.000
_cell.angle_alpha   90.00
_cell.angle_beta   90.00
_cell.angle_gamma   90.00
#
_symmetry.space_group_name_H-M   'P 1'
#
loop_
_entity.id
_entity.type
_entity.pdbx_description
1 polymer ?
#
loop_
_entity_poly.entity_id
_entity_poly.type
_entity_poly.pdbx_seq_one_letter_code
_entity_poly.pdbx_strand_id
1 'polypeptide(L)'
;MKKVFKFYLMLFLSITGTVFTTNAETKKILVVGNSFSFDAALQELLPIVQAAGDDIVLGFPYKGGTTLELHTNYITGNQQIYNYYKIKDGKMTSTGGNSRKFDANIITDEDWDIVIIQTDHNYSGAYSHYFPYLDNLITYLKTYLTNKNAKFYLYMTWAYQNGSAKLEELINKGLYTGQMDQYTKIIDCASRAAVQSGIGEENIIPGGTAVQNGRTSYIGDDYNRDGYHMNLSHGRYTVALTWYEKIFGKSVIGLSYHPASVSDFCAEMCQHAAHEAIINPQSISSLVDTYGVNPNTKFKVIDRSLMINFGIGLGSSAVSQYSWNSLTTALTGANTGSLYNSKGYGTDVKASIEKPFDGISSIGTISSATALDMPSNVSKSTFYGTTESSVIISRLYPGQAYDMSVFASVMNASANAETVYSFKGENDGSASLNPTDNTANIATVQGIIADDKGRICLTVKAGTNNNEEKRTYYLGALMITPHLEIPGKIPVHINFTTSEKATQENLWNNVTSHLAGTKIENLTDSEENTSGISLNITKSFAGITENGASETNTLFNMPANVSSTGYWVNGVEKDGILADNAEIVFSGLNPEKSYDFYMFGSYMNTTEVHEAEYSTFGTVENYIGLNGNNNDQSVAELTSIYPDADGHIRFTVTPGATSADIYKISYINAMAIMIPGIVKVIPFEPVAEGPWDGISMIEPARDVSGNCVIYTGAELAWVANQVNQGHAITGIKIAKDIDLGNQPWTPIGYGTYFTGKIDGQGYHIYNMYINKSDLTEKSNFAGFIGGTNSESCDIININLSGKIDIPASVAQKTQVGSFVGKANALGNMINCHSDVEINIMGAPAYVGGVLAFMKNANIKNCSYSGNITIATSGKVTNGIGGILGCTNSSTTGIEAVINGCYFDGSIKNNGSEIPKYVAGINSYSNLSKAAETITNNYVIGTIDCTATDQGSVYGKTNTTNFDCENNYYYADYTLTGKGGIPMKIEEFHSGEVAYLLNGDQMEFLFGQELDSDDNMPVVYRGSNRVYKTIFMYNDNEYAVLYNNTEMKFPKNPVPDDSPTFEGWYDEKGNRYDGNSTTQTDLTLYAKIVATGTDNLKTKDKISINNNKIDINSESEIGDITIWNIHGTKVINKTIRETTTELDINSLQNGIYLFKSKKDCIKFTKK
;
A
#
# COMPACT_ATOMS: atom_id res chain seq x y z
N MET A 1 23.19 -2.33 -79.76
CA MET A 1 22.44 -1.87 -78.56
C MET A 1 20.97 -2.36 -78.45
N LYS A 2 20.50 -3.37 -79.20
CA LYS A 2 19.12 -3.90 -79.03
C LYS A 2 19.00 -5.33 -78.51
N LYS A 3 20.12 -6.04 -78.30
CA LYS A 3 20.14 -7.40 -77.72
C LYS A 3 20.53 -7.45 -76.23
N VAL A 4 21.14 -6.40 -75.68
CA VAL A 4 21.52 -6.34 -74.25
C VAL A 4 20.35 -5.89 -73.36
N PHE A 5 19.43 -5.08 -73.89
CA PHE A 5 18.26 -4.59 -73.11
C PHE A 5 17.21 -5.66 -72.84
N LYS A 6 17.11 -6.70 -73.68
CA LYS A 6 16.17 -7.82 -73.45
C LYS A 6 16.66 -8.82 -72.40
N PHE A 7 17.97 -8.89 -72.15
CA PHE A 7 18.52 -9.79 -71.13
C PHE A 7 18.40 -9.19 -69.71
N TYR A 8 18.56 -7.87 -69.57
CA TYR A 8 18.32 -7.19 -68.29
C TYR A 8 16.84 -7.06 -67.93
N LEU A 9 15.93 -6.94 -68.91
CA LEU A 9 14.49 -6.92 -68.62
C LEU A 9 13.95 -8.30 -68.19
N MET A 10 14.56 -9.41 -68.65
CA MET A 10 14.21 -10.75 -68.16
C MET A 10 14.84 -11.09 -66.80
N LEU A 11 15.96 -10.48 -66.42
CA LEU A 11 16.55 -10.63 -65.08
C LEU A 11 15.84 -9.76 -64.02
N PHE A 12 15.25 -8.63 -64.41
CA PHE A 12 14.43 -7.78 -63.52
C PHE A 12 12.99 -8.29 -63.33
N LEU A 13 12.48 -9.13 -64.25
CA LEU A 13 11.16 -9.78 -64.13
C LEU A 13 11.22 -11.19 -63.50
N SER A 14 12.40 -11.69 -63.11
CA SER A 14 12.55 -12.94 -62.37
C SER A 14 12.79 -12.77 -60.86
N ILE A 15 12.75 -11.53 -60.35
CA ILE A 15 12.81 -11.23 -58.89
C ILE A 15 11.56 -10.46 -58.43
N THR A 16 10.56 -10.28 -59.29
CA THR A 16 9.22 -9.82 -58.87
C THR A 16 8.35 -11.02 -58.55
N GLY A 17 8.24 -11.33 -57.27
CA GLY A 17 7.15 -12.11 -56.71
C GLY A 17 7.34 -13.62 -56.77
N THR A 18 8.21 -14.16 -55.92
CA THR A 18 7.64 -15.11 -54.95
C THR A 18 6.65 -14.29 -54.14
N VAL A 19 5.40 -14.24 -54.62
CA VAL A 19 4.26 -14.10 -53.72
C VAL A 19 4.48 -15.26 -52.75
N PHE A 20 5.04 -14.97 -51.57
CA PHE A 20 4.71 -15.78 -50.43
C PHE A 20 3.21 -15.66 -50.38
N THR A 21 2.52 -16.67 -50.91
CA THR A 21 1.14 -16.92 -50.56
C THR A 21 1.22 -17.17 -49.06
N THR A 22 1.12 -16.11 -48.26
CA THR A 22 0.70 -16.26 -46.89
C THR A 22 -0.66 -16.92 -47.04
N ASN A 23 -0.72 -18.23 -46.79
CA ASN A 23 -1.99 -18.92 -46.66
C ASN A 23 -2.62 -18.30 -45.42
N ALA A 24 -3.35 -17.19 -45.62
CA ALA A 24 -4.12 -16.55 -44.58
C ALA A 24 -5.02 -17.63 -43.99
N GLU A 25 -4.76 -18.00 -42.75
CA GLU A 25 -5.50 -19.04 -42.08
C GLU A 25 -6.65 -18.40 -41.31
N THR A 26 -7.87 -18.89 -41.52
CA THR A 26 -9.02 -18.49 -40.71
C THR A 26 -9.31 -19.57 -39.69
N LYS A 27 -9.30 -19.24 -38.40
CA LYS A 27 -9.71 -20.15 -37.32
C LYS A 27 -11.05 -19.74 -36.73
N LYS A 28 -12.00 -20.68 -36.64
CA LYS A 28 -13.28 -20.48 -35.95
C LYS A 28 -13.18 -21.01 -34.53
N ILE A 29 -13.28 -20.14 -33.52
CA ILE A 29 -13.00 -20.44 -32.11
C ILE A 29 -14.23 -20.21 -31.24
N LEU A 30 -14.68 -21.23 -30.51
CA LEU A 30 -15.64 -21.09 -29.42
C LEU A 30 -14.91 -21.06 -28.07
N VAL A 31 -15.14 -20.02 -27.28
CA VAL A 31 -14.50 -19.84 -25.96
C VAL A 31 -15.50 -20.11 -24.85
N VAL A 32 -15.14 -20.95 -23.87
CA VAL A 32 -15.90 -21.22 -22.65
C VAL A 32 -15.11 -20.72 -21.45
N GLY A 33 -15.58 -19.64 -20.85
CA GLY A 33 -14.91 -19.03 -19.70
C GLY A 33 -15.55 -17.76 -19.16
N ASN A 34 -14.72 -16.91 -18.57
CA ASN A 34 -15.10 -15.71 -17.83
C ASN A 34 -14.15 -14.53 -18.10
N SER A 35 -13.98 -13.62 -17.14
CA SER A 35 -13.11 -12.44 -17.27
C SER A 35 -11.64 -12.75 -17.57
N PHE A 36 -11.14 -13.94 -17.25
CA PHE A 36 -9.77 -14.35 -17.57
C PHE A 36 -9.64 -14.68 -19.07
N SER A 37 -10.61 -15.39 -19.63
CA SER A 37 -10.67 -15.59 -21.09
C SER A 37 -10.97 -14.28 -21.84
N PHE A 38 -11.73 -13.36 -21.23
CA PHE A 38 -11.93 -12.02 -21.77
C PHE A 38 -10.61 -11.27 -21.93
N ASP A 39 -9.75 -11.31 -20.91
CA ASP A 39 -8.43 -10.65 -20.93
C ASP A 39 -7.55 -11.13 -22.10
N ALA A 40 -7.67 -12.39 -22.52
CA ALA A 40 -6.93 -12.92 -23.67
C ALA A 40 -7.64 -12.73 -25.02
N ALA A 41 -8.96 -12.91 -25.08
CA ALA A 41 -9.67 -13.11 -26.34
C ALA A 41 -10.14 -11.83 -27.04
N LEU A 42 -10.51 -10.78 -26.29
CA LEU A 42 -11.38 -9.72 -26.85
C LEU A 42 -10.71 -8.36 -27.11
N GLN A 43 -9.53 -8.09 -26.55
CA GLN A 43 -8.84 -6.82 -26.79
C GLN A 43 -7.72 -6.96 -27.84
N GLU A 44 -6.73 -7.81 -27.56
CA GLU A 44 -5.47 -7.82 -28.32
C GLU A 44 -5.38 -8.94 -29.39
N LEU A 45 -6.16 -10.01 -29.25
CA LEU A 45 -6.04 -11.18 -30.13
C LEU A 45 -6.36 -10.88 -31.59
N LEU A 46 -7.43 -10.13 -31.88
CA LEU A 46 -7.82 -9.80 -33.25
C LEU A 46 -6.74 -8.96 -33.97
N PRO A 47 -6.25 -7.84 -33.39
CA PRO A 47 -5.15 -7.10 -33.99
C PRO A 47 -3.87 -7.93 -34.20
N ILE A 48 -3.51 -8.81 -33.25
CA ILE A 48 -2.36 -9.72 -33.39
C ILE A 48 -2.54 -10.65 -34.60
N VAL A 49 -3.70 -11.31 -34.69
CA VAL A 49 -4.05 -12.20 -35.82
C VAL A 49 -3.94 -11.47 -37.15
N GLN A 50 -4.52 -10.26 -37.24
CA GLN A 50 -4.50 -9.46 -38.47
C GLN A 50 -3.08 -9.01 -38.85
N ALA A 51 -2.28 -8.60 -37.87
CA ALA A 51 -0.89 -8.20 -38.10
C ALA A 51 -0.01 -9.35 -38.60
N ALA A 52 -0.34 -10.58 -38.20
CA ALA A 52 0.32 -11.77 -38.69
C ALA A 52 -0.21 -12.28 -40.05
N GLY A 53 -1.21 -11.62 -40.63
CA GLY A 53 -1.80 -11.95 -41.92
C GLY A 53 -2.83 -13.08 -41.89
N ASP A 54 -3.41 -13.37 -40.73
CA ASP A 54 -4.43 -14.40 -40.50
C ASP A 54 -5.81 -13.78 -40.21
N ASP A 55 -6.83 -14.62 -40.00
CA ASP A 55 -8.18 -14.19 -39.62
C ASP A 55 -8.80 -15.09 -38.55
N ILE A 56 -9.79 -14.57 -37.81
CA ILE A 56 -10.53 -15.32 -36.81
C ILE A 56 -12.04 -15.04 -36.86
N VAL A 57 -12.82 -16.09 -36.61
CA VAL A 57 -14.20 -15.96 -36.15
C VAL A 57 -14.24 -16.45 -34.72
N LEU A 58 -14.68 -15.62 -33.77
CA LEU A 58 -14.67 -15.99 -32.35
C LEU A 58 -16.06 -15.82 -31.75
N GLY A 59 -16.53 -16.84 -31.03
CA GLY A 59 -17.76 -16.80 -30.24
C GLY A 59 -17.44 -16.99 -28.77
N PHE A 60 -17.98 -16.14 -27.90
CA PHE A 60 -17.71 -16.20 -26.47
C PHE A 60 -18.95 -15.88 -25.63
N PRO A 61 -19.68 -16.90 -25.13
CA PRO A 61 -20.70 -16.72 -24.09
C PRO A 61 -20.05 -16.33 -22.76
N TYR A 62 -19.94 -15.02 -22.52
CA TYR A 62 -19.28 -14.45 -21.37
C TYR A 62 -20.21 -14.29 -20.16
N LYS A 63 -19.74 -14.73 -19.00
CA LYS A 63 -20.27 -14.38 -17.68
C LYS A 63 -19.12 -14.29 -16.68
N GLY A 64 -18.95 -13.13 -16.05
CA GLY A 64 -17.88 -12.89 -15.06
C GLY A 64 -17.99 -13.83 -13.85
N GLY A 65 -16.84 -14.27 -13.33
CA GLY A 65 -16.75 -15.13 -12.13
C GLY A 65 -17.17 -16.59 -12.32
N THR A 66 -17.55 -17.01 -13.53
CA THR A 66 -18.07 -18.37 -13.77
C THR A 66 -16.97 -19.43 -13.67
N THR A 67 -17.19 -20.47 -12.87
CA THR A 67 -16.36 -21.69 -12.77
C THR A 67 -16.89 -22.79 -13.70
N LEU A 68 -16.14 -23.87 -13.89
CA LEU A 68 -16.57 -25.06 -14.64
C LEU A 68 -17.90 -25.63 -14.09
N GLU A 69 -18.02 -25.68 -12.76
CA GLU A 69 -19.25 -26.08 -12.07
C GLU A 69 -20.41 -25.15 -12.39
N LEU A 70 -20.19 -23.83 -12.29
CA LEU A 70 -21.24 -22.86 -12.58
C LEU A 70 -21.68 -22.92 -14.04
N HIS A 71 -20.76 -23.08 -15.00
CA HIS A 71 -21.14 -23.31 -16.41
C HIS A 71 -22.06 -24.53 -16.54
N THR A 72 -21.70 -25.66 -15.92
CA THR A 72 -22.52 -26.88 -15.92
C THR A 72 -23.91 -26.65 -15.34
N ASN A 73 -23.98 -25.94 -14.21
CA ASN A 73 -25.25 -25.63 -13.53
C ASN A 73 -26.13 -24.67 -14.36
N TYR A 74 -25.55 -23.64 -14.97
CA TYR A 74 -26.27 -22.69 -15.79
C TYR A 74 -26.78 -23.29 -17.10
N ILE A 75 -26.01 -24.19 -17.71
CA ILE A 75 -26.42 -24.97 -18.89
C ILE A 75 -27.58 -25.90 -18.52
N THR A 76 -27.43 -26.68 -17.45
CA THR A 76 -28.46 -27.64 -16.99
C THR A 76 -29.75 -26.93 -16.59
N GLY A 77 -29.63 -25.77 -15.92
CA GLY A 77 -30.75 -24.91 -15.54
C GLY A 77 -31.29 -24.06 -16.69
N ASN A 78 -30.73 -24.14 -17.90
CA ASN A 78 -31.12 -23.39 -19.09
C ASN A 78 -31.23 -21.86 -18.84
N GLN A 79 -30.29 -21.29 -18.09
CA GLN A 79 -30.34 -19.93 -17.59
C GLN A 79 -29.91 -18.89 -18.63
N GLN A 80 -30.64 -17.77 -18.70
CA GLN A 80 -30.34 -16.65 -19.60
C GLN A 80 -29.51 -15.59 -18.88
N ILE A 81 -28.20 -15.80 -18.84
CA ILE A 81 -27.28 -14.98 -18.03
C ILE A 81 -26.01 -14.55 -18.79
N TYR A 82 -25.79 -15.08 -19.99
CA TYR A 82 -24.57 -14.81 -20.75
C TYR A 82 -24.73 -13.56 -21.61
N ASN A 83 -23.62 -12.83 -21.78
CA ASN A 83 -23.42 -11.91 -22.88
C ASN A 83 -22.66 -12.64 -23.98
N TYR A 84 -23.20 -12.74 -25.19
CA TYR A 84 -22.49 -13.40 -26.28
C TYR A 84 -21.67 -12.39 -27.07
N TYR A 85 -20.35 -12.45 -26.93
CA TYR A 85 -19.43 -11.71 -27.78
C TYR A 85 -19.15 -12.49 -29.05
N LYS A 86 -19.10 -11.77 -30.18
CA LYS A 86 -18.78 -12.33 -31.48
C LYS A 86 -17.76 -11.46 -32.20
N ILE A 87 -16.66 -12.05 -32.65
CA ILE A 87 -15.74 -11.46 -33.62
C ILE A 87 -15.98 -12.13 -34.97
N LYS A 88 -16.30 -11.34 -35.99
CA LYS A 88 -16.48 -11.79 -37.38
C LYS A 88 -16.24 -10.61 -38.32
N ASP A 89 -15.63 -10.86 -39.47
CA ASP A 89 -15.31 -9.84 -40.47
C ASP A 89 -14.50 -8.67 -39.88
N GLY A 90 -13.54 -8.98 -39.00
CA GLY A 90 -12.70 -8.00 -38.31
C GLY A 90 -13.44 -7.09 -37.31
N LYS A 91 -14.66 -7.44 -36.89
CA LYS A 91 -15.47 -6.62 -35.97
C LYS A 91 -15.94 -7.40 -34.76
N MET A 92 -15.83 -6.79 -33.59
CA MET A 92 -16.41 -7.31 -32.34
C MET A 92 -17.84 -6.78 -32.15
N THR A 93 -18.75 -7.66 -31.74
CA THR A 93 -20.13 -7.35 -31.37
C THR A 93 -20.51 -8.07 -30.07
N SER A 94 -21.59 -7.62 -29.43
CA SER A 94 -22.07 -8.12 -28.14
C SER A 94 -23.59 -8.11 -28.13
N THR A 95 -24.22 -9.13 -27.54
CA THR A 95 -25.68 -9.20 -27.41
C THR A 95 -26.21 -8.48 -26.16
N GLY A 96 -25.34 -7.99 -25.28
CA GLY A 96 -25.68 -7.35 -23.99
C GLY A 96 -25.73 -8.34 -22.82
N GLY A 97 -25.56 -7.84 -21.59
CA GLY A 97 -25.54 -8.66 -20.37
C GLY A 97 -26.84 -9.43 -20.14
N ASN A 98 -26.73 -10.69 -19.67
CA ASN A 98 -27.87 -11.57 -19.37
C ASN A 98 -28.88 -11.74 -20.53
N SER A 99 -28.42 -11.65 -21.77
CA SER A 99 -29.29 -11.70 -22.97
C SER A 99 -29.39 -13.10 -23.58
N ARG A 100 -28.44 -14.00 -23.28
CA ARG A 100 -28.36 -15.32 -23.91
C ARG A 100 -28.23 -16.45 -22.91
N LYS A 101 -28.67 -17.62 -23.34
CA LYS A 101 -28.43 -18.92 -22.71
C LYS A 101 -27.26 -19.58 -23.40
N PHE A 102 -26.44 -20.33 -22.68
CA PHE A 102 -25.41 -21.15 -23.32
C PHE A 102 -26.03 -22.48 -23.77
N ASP A 103 -26.78 -22.42 -24.87
CA ASP A 103 -27.54 -23.54 -25.41
C ASP A 103 -27.05 -23.95 -26.81
N ALA A 104 -27.77 -24.88 -27.44
CA ALA A 104 -27.46 -25.38 -28.78
C ALA A 104 -27.30 -24.25 -29.81
N ASN A 105 -28.05 -23.14 -29.72
CA ASN A 105 -27.96 -22.07 -30.71
C ASN A 105 -26.60 -21.37 -30.69
N ILE A 106 -26.01 -21.16 -29.49
CA ILE A 106 -24.65 -20.61 -29.38
C ILE A 106 -23.62 -21.59 -29.90
N ILE A 107 -23.78 -22.88 -29.60
CA ILE A 107 -22.81 -23.92 -29.97
C ILE A 107 -22.84 -24.19 -31.48
N THR A 108 -23.99 -24.05 -32.13
CA THR A 108 -24.15 -24.23 -33.58
C THR A 108 -24.02 -22.93 -34.37
N ASP A 109 -23.67 -21.81 -33.74
CA ASP A 109 -23.56 -20.49 -34.39
C ASP A 109 -22.52 -20.48 -35.53
N GLU A 110 -21.47 -21.30 -35.42
CA GLU A 110 -20.54 -21.62 -36.51
C GLU A 110 -20.13 -23.10 -36.44
N ASP A 111 -19.52 -23.58 -37.52
CA ASP A 111 -18.71 -24.80 -37.61
C ASP A 111 -17.34 -24.61 -36.94
N TRP A 112 -17.35 -24.36 -35.63
CA TRP A 112 -16.14 -24.11 -34.82
C TRP A 112 -15.03 -25.14 -35.06
N ASP A 113 -13.84 -24.69 -35.44
CA ASP A 113 -12.64 -25.52 -35.60
C ASP A 113 -12.02 -25.85 -34.25
N ILE A 114 -12.15 -24.92 -33.29
CA ILE A 114 -11.48 -24.95 -32.00
C ILE A 114 -12.48 -24.62 -30.91
N VAL A 115 -12.38 -25.34 -29.79
CA VAL A 115 -13.06 -25.01 -28.54
C VAL A 115 -12.01 -24.80 -27.45
N ILE A 116 -12.03 -23.64 -26.81
CA ILE A 116 -11.12 -23.32 -25.70
C ILE A 116 -11.95 -23.32 -24.42
N ILE A 117 -11.55 -24.13 -23.44
CA ILE A 117 -12.18 -24.17 -22.11
C ILE A 117 -11.16 -23.65 -21.11
N GLN A 118 -11.49 -22.62 -20.34
CA GLN A 118 -10.57 -22.15 -19.29
C GLN A 118 -10.60 -23.02 -18.05
N THR A 119 -9.49 -23.03 -17.32
CA THR A 119 -9.46 -23.49 -15.93
C THR A 119 -10.20 -22.51 -15.00
N ASP A 120 -10.57 -23.00 -13.81
CA ASP A 120 -11.15 -22.15 -12.76
C ASP A 120 -10.17 -21.06 -12.34
N HIS A 121 -10.64 -19.87 -11.95
CA HIS A 121 -9.75 -18.77 -11.55
C HIS A 121 -9.23 -18.98 -10.12
N ASN A 122 -10.11 -19.00 -9.12
CA ASN A 122 -9.74 -19.22 -7.71
C ASN A 122 -9.28 -20.66 -7.43
N TYR A 123 -9.89 -21.64 -8.10
CA TYR A 123 -9.71 -23.08 -7.86
C TYR A 123 -8.89 -23.78 -8.95
N SER A 124 -8.16 -23.05 -9.79
CA SER A 124 -7.32 -23.64 -10.85
C SER A 124 -6.28 -24.63 -10.30
N GLY A 125 -5.79 -24.41 -9.07
CA GLY A 125 -4.89 -25.33 -8.38
C GLY A 125 -5.58 -26.40 -7.52
N ALA A 126 -6.91 -26.55 -7.62
CA ALA A 126 -7.68 -27.53 -6.85
C ALA A 126 -8.32 -28.57 -7.78
N TYR A 127 -7.64 -29.72 -7.95
CA TYR A 127 -8.03 -30.74 -8.92
C TYR A 127 -9.48 -31.22 -8.82
N SER A 128 -10.03 -31.29 -7.61
CA SER A 128 -11.42 -31.68 -7.36
C SER A 128 -12.46 -30.75 -7.99
N HIS A 129 -12.08 -29.53 -8.38
CA HIS A 129 -12.97 -28.57 -9.03
C HIS A 129 -13.03 -28.74 -10.56
N TYR A 130 -12.22 -29.63 -11.13
CA TYR A 130 -12.27 -29.91 -12.57
C TYR A 130 -13.34 -30.95 -12.92
N PHE A 131 -13.49 -32.00 -12.12
CA PHE A 131 -14.35 -33.14 -12.43
C PHE A 131 -15.51 -33.28 -11.42
N PRO A 132 -16.73 -33.61 -11.88
CA PRO A 132 -17.10 -34.07 -13.24
C PRO A 132 -17.35 -32.94 -14.25
N TYR A 133 -17.16 -31.67 -13.86
CA TYR A 133 -17.64 -30.51 -14.62
C TYR A 133 -17.00 -30.32 -16.00
N LEU A 134 -15.69 -30.55 -16.13
CA LEU A 134 -14.98 -30.49 -17.40
C LEU A 134 -15.49 -31.56 -18.38
N ASP A 135 -15.68 -32.80 -17.91
CA ASP A 135 -16.24 -33.89 -18.72
C ASP A 135 -17.67 -33.60 -19.16
N ASN A 136 -18.49 -33.03 -18.26
CA ASN A 136 -19.85 -32.62 -18.57
C ASN A 136 -19.87 -31.56 -19.67
N LEU A 137 -19.01 -30.55 -19.59
CA LEU A 137 -18.90 -29.50 -20.61
C LEU A 137 -18.44 -30.05 -21.95
N ILE A 138 -17.39 -30.88 -21.97
CA ILE A 138 -16.89 -31.51 -23.21
C ILE A 138 -17.98 -32.38 -23.85
N THR A 139 -18.68 -33.18 -23.04
CA THR A 139 -19.78 -34.04 -23.52
C THR A 139 -20.92 -33.20 -24.09
N TYR A 140 -21.33 -32.15 -23.39
CA TYR A 140 -22.36 -31.23 -23.83
C TYR A 140 -21.98 -30.57 -25.17
N LEU A 141 -20.75 -30.04 -25.28
CA LEU A 141 -20.27 -29.40 -26.50
C LEU A 141 -20.18 -30.39 -27.67
N LYS A 142 -19.57 -31.58 -27.48
CA LYS A 142 -19.48 -32.61 -28.53
C LYS A 142 -20.85 -33.05 -29.06
N THR A 143 -21.88 -33.01 -28.21
CA THR A 143 -23.26 -33.32 -28.61
C THR A 143 -23.75 -32.33 -29.68
N TYR A 144 -23.58 -31.03 -29.46
CA TYR A 144 -24.19 -29.99 -30.30
C TYR A 144 -23.26 -29.39 -31.37
N LEU A 145 -21.94 -29.48 -31.22
CA LEU A 145 -20.99 -28.96 -32.22
C LEU A 145 -21.29 -29.52 -33.61
N THR A 146 -21.35 -28.65 -34.61
CA THR A 146 -21.59 -29.02 -36.00
C THR A 146 -20.34 -29.64 -36.63
N ASN A 147 -19.16 -29.11 -36.32
CA ASN A 147 -17.88 -29.74 -36.65
C ASN A 147 -17.51 -30.79 -35.59
N LYS A 148 -17.64 -32.08 -35.94
CA LYS A 148 -17.31 -33.19 -35.02
C LYS A 148 -15.80 -33.42 -34.83
N ASN A 149 -14.96 -32.76 -35.63
CA ASN A 149 -13.50 -32.81 -35.54
C ASN A 149 -12.92 -31.59 -34.82
N ALA A 150 -13.76 -30.74 -34.21
CA ALA A 150 -13.31 -29.56 -33.48
C ALA A 150 -12.26 -29.93 -32.41
N LYS A 151 -11.15 -29.20 -32.39
CA LYS A 151 -10.04 -29.45 -31.46
C LYS A 151 -10.29 -28.72 -30.15
N PHE A 152 -10.18 -29.45 -29.03
CA PHE A 152 -10.34 -28.86 -27.70
C PHE A 152 -8.98 -28.41 -27.17
N TYR A 153 -8.95 -27.24 -26.54
CA TYR A 153 -7.80 -26.72 -25.81
C TYR A 153 -8.22 -26.39 -24.38
N LEU A 154 -7.32 -26.66 -23.44
CA LEU A 154 -7.47 -26.23 -22.05
C LEU A 154 -6.64 -24.97 -21.84
N TYR A 155 -7.29 -23.87 -21.46
CA TYR A 155 -6.58 -22.62 -21.19
C TYR A 155 -6.16 -22.54 -19.72
N MET A 156 -4.85 -22.73 -19.49
CA MET A 156 -4.21 -22.63 -18.18
C MET A 156 -4.01 -21.16 -17.82
N THR A 157 -4.77 -20.71 -16.81
CA THR A 157 -4.70 -19.33 -16.30
C THR A 157 -3.49 -19.09 -15.40
N TRP A 158 -3.37 -17.89 -14.83
CA TRP A 158 -2.20 -17.41 -14.07
C TRP A 158 -2.45 -17.37 -12.55
N ALA A 159 -1.35 -17.38 -11.79
CA ALA A 159 -1.36 -17.08 -10.36
C ALA A 159 -1.57 -15.58 -10.10
N TYR A 160 -2.14 -15.25 -8.94
CA TYR A 160 -2.50 -13.89 -8.56
C TYR A 160 -1.29 -13.10 -8.07
N GLN A 161 -1.37 -11.77 -8.14
CA GLN A 161 -0.31 -10.86 -7.71
C GLN A 161 0.01 -11.06 -6.22
N ASN A 162 1.29 -11.07 -5.90
CA ASN A 162 1.80 -11.21 -4.55
C ASN A 162 1.33 -10.03 -3.68
N GLY A 163 0.95 -10.32 -2.43
CA GLY A 163 0.41 -9.33 -1.51
C GLY A 163 -0.96 -8.74 -1.87
N SER A 164 -1.62 -9.21 -2.94
CA SER A 164 -2.98 -8.76 -3.25
C SER A 164 -3.99 -9.29 -2.24
N ALA A 165 -4.99 -8.47 -1.91
CA ALA A 165 -6.09 -8.88 -1.01
C ALA A 165 -6.80 -10.16 -1.49
N LYS A 166 -6.85 -10.40 -2.81
CA LYS A 166 -7.42 -11.63 -3.37
C LYS A 166 -6.54 -12.85 -3.15
N LEU A 167 -5.22 -12.74 -3.29
CA LEU A 167 -4.33 -13.84 -2.97
C LEU A 167 -4.39 -14.15 -1.46
N GLU A 168 -4.40 -13.12 -0.61
CA GLU A 168 -4.53 -13.25 0.84
C GLU A 168 -5.84 -13.95 1.24
N GLU A 169 -6.98 -13.59 0.60
CA GLU A 169 -8.25 -14.27 0.80
C GLU A 169 -8.15 -15.80 0.55
N LEU A 170 -7.43 -16.21 -0.50
CA LEU A 170 -7.26 -17.62 -0.86
C LEU A 170 -6.29 -18.35 0.07
N ILE A 171 -5.26 -17.64 0.57
CA ILE A 171 -4.35 -18.16 1.60
C ILE A 171 -5.11 -18.39 2.90
N ASN A 172 -5.93 -17.44 3.34
CA ASN A 172 -6.75 -17.54 4.55
C ASN A 172 -7.79 -18.67 4.46
N LYS A 173 -8.19 -19.06 3.24
CA LYS A 173 -9.03 -20.25 2.97
C LYS A 173 -8.26 -21.57 2.94
N GLY A 174 -6.93 -21.54 3.10
CA GLY A 174 -6.07 -22.72 3.08
C GLY A 174 -5.87 -23.35 1.71
N LEU A 175 -6.20 -22.66 0.61
CA LEU A 175 -6.04 -23.19 -0.75
C LEU A 175 -4.58 -23.12 -1.21
N TYR A 176 -3.91 -22.02 -0.86
CA TYR A 176 -2.55 -21.74 -1.28
C TYR A 176 -1.72 -21.17 -0.12
N THR A 177 -0.40 -21.23 -0.23
CA THR A 177 0.53 -20.57 0.70
C THR A 177 1.15 -19.29 0.14
N GLY A 178 0.99 -19.03 -1.15
CA GLY A 178 1.53 -17.86 -1.86
C GLY A 178 1.38 -17.98 -3.38
N GLN A 179 1.80 -16.95 -4.13
CA GLN A 179 1.66 -16.90 -5.60
C GLN A 179 2.33 -18.11 -6.28
N MET A 180 3.54 -18.46 -5.86
CA MET A 180 4.29 -19.55 -6.49
C MET A 180 3.73 -20.94 -6.17
N ASP A 181 3.16 -21.15 -4.98
CA ASP A 181 2.41 -22.36 -4.65
C ASP A 181 1.14 -22.45 -5.52
N GLN A 182 0.43 -21.32 -5.68
CA GLN A 182 -0.70 -21.25 -6.61
C GLN A 182 -0.27 -21.61 -8.04
N TYR A 183 0.76 -20.98 -8.60
CA TYR A 183 1.27 -21.28 -9.93
C TYR A 183 1.63 -22.76 -10.11
N THR A 184 2.36 -23.34 -9.16
CA THR A 184 2.78 -24.75 -9.20
C THR A 184 1.57 -25.69 -9.23
N LYS A 185 0.58 -25.44 -8.37
CA LYS A 185 -0.66 -26.22 -8.34
C LYS A 185 -1.50 -26.05 -9.60
N ILE A 186 -1.53 -24.84 -10.19
CA ILE A 186 -2.22 -24.58 -11.45
C ILE A 186 -1.65 -25.46 -12.56
N ILE A 187 -0.32 -25.49 -12.72
CA ILE A 187 0.32 -26.32 -13.75
C ILE A 187 0.01 -27.79 -13.53
N ASP A 188 0.22 -28.31 -12.32
CA ASP A 188 -0.05 -29.71 -12.01
C ASP A 188 -1.51 -30.09 -12.30
N CYS A 189 -2.47 -29.28 -11.84
CA CYS A 189 -3.88 -29.57 -12.03
C CYS A 189 -4.29 -29.47 -13.50
N ALA A 190 -3.83 -28.45 -14.24
CA ALA A 190 -4.15 -28.28 -15.65
C ALA A 190 -3.58 -29.42 -16.51
N SER A 191 -2.33 -29.83 -16.28
CA SER A 191 -1.71 -30.97 -16.98
C SER A 191 -2.48 -32.26 -16.75
N ARG A 192 -2.74 -32.62 -15.49
CA ARG A 192 -3.50 -33.84 -15.16
C ARG A 192 -4.93 -33.78 -15.71
N ALA A 193 -5.59 -32.63 -15.66
CA ALA A 193 -6.96 -32.47 -16.16
C ALA A 193 -7.03 -32.57 -17.68
N ALA A 194 -6.04 -32.05 -18.41
CA ALA A 194 -5.95 -32.18 -19.86
C ALA A 194 -5.83 -33.64 -20.28
N VAL A 195 -5.01 -34.44 -19.57
CA VAL A 195 -4.90 -35.89 -19.82
C VAL A 195 -6.21 -36.60 -19.50
N GLN A 196 -6.78 -36.39 -18.31
CA GLN A 196 -7.97 -37.12 -17.87
C GLN A 196 -9.20 -36.83 -18.75
N SER A 197 -9.38 -35.59 -19.19
CA SER A 197 -10.50 -35.19 -20.05
C SER A 197 -10.35 -35.62 -21.52
N GLY A 198 -9.18 -36.16 -21.89
CA GLY A 198 -8.85 -36.53 -23.27
C GLY A 198 -8.51 -35.35 -24.19
N ILE A 199 -8.22 -34.17 -23.62
CA ILE A 199 -7.72 -33.00 -24.36
C ILE A 199 -6.24 -33.19 -24.74
N GLY A 200 -5.42 -33.75 -23.86
CA GLY A 200 -3.97 -33.93 -24.04
C GLY A 200 -3.15 -32.71 -23.60
N GLU A 201 -1.99 -32.94 -22.99
CA GLU A 201 -1.10 -31.87 -22.49
C GLU A 201 -0.58 -30.99 -23.63
N GLU A 202 -0.42 -31.55 -24.83
CA GLU A 202 0.01 -30.81 -26.03
C GLU A 202 -1.01 -29.75 -26.46
N ASN A 203 -2.23 -29.79 -25.94
CA ASN A 203 -3.32 -28.86 -26.25
C ASN A 203 -3.64 -27.89 -25.10
N ILE A 204 -2.69 -27.71 -24.17
CA ILE A 204 -2.74 -26.63 -23.18
C ILE A 204 -2.28 -25.31 -23.81
N ILE A 205 -3.03 -24.23 -23.56
CA ILE A 205 -2.60 -22.85 -23.82
C ILE A 205 -1.98 -22.30 -22.53
N PRO A 206 -0.66 -22.09 -22.45
CA PRO A 206 0.06 -21.87 -21.19
C PRO A 206 0.09 -20.40 -20.75
N GLY A 207 -1.08 -19.75 -20.63
CA GLY A 207 -1.18 -18.34 -20.25
C GLY A 207 -0.56 -18.04 -18.88
N GLY A 208 -0.72 -18.96 -17.92
CA GLY A 208 -0.11 -18.84 -16.59
C GLY A 208 1.42 -18.77 -16.62
N THR A 209 2.05 -19.62 -17.42
CA THR A 209 3.51 -19.63 -17.56
C THR A 209 4.01 -18.41 -18.33
N ALA A 210 3.28 -17.94 -19.35
CA ALA A 210 3.65 -16.71 -20.05
C ALA A 210 3.66 -15.50 -19.10
N VAL A 211 2.66 -15.39 -18.23
CA VAL A 211 2.62 -14.36 -17.17
C VAL A 211 3.79 -14.53 -16.20
N GLN A 212 4.07 -15.76 -15.78
CA GLN A 212 5.17 -16.01 -14.82
C GLN A 212 6.55 -15.77 -15.42
N ASN A 213 6.77 -16.05 -16.71
CA ASN A 213 7.96 -15.65 -17.46
C ASN A 213 8.07 -14.12 -17.50
N GLY A 214 6.98 -13.46 -17.87
CA GLY A 214 6.90 -12.00 -17.92
C GLY A 214 7.23 -11.32 -16.57
N ARG A 215 6.81 -11.91 -15.45
CA ARG A 215 7.12 -11.45 -14.08
C ARG A 215 8.60 -11.48 -13.73
N THR A 216 9.43 -12.21 -14.48
CA THR A 216 10.90 -12.21 -14.29
C THR A 216 11.62 -11.05 -14.99
N SER A 217 10.90 -10.26 -15.80
CA SER A 217 11.43 -9.07 -16.47
C SER A 217 11.40 -7.81 -15.57
N TYR A 218 11.78 -6.66 -16.13
CA TYR A 218 11.74 -5.36 -15.47
C TYR A 218 10.33 -4.93 -15.00
N ILE A 219 9.27 -5.54 -15.57
CA ILE A 219 7.89 -5.33 -15.14
C ILE A 219 7.70 -5.85 -13.71
N GLY A 220 8.32 -6.97 -13.36
CA GLY A 220 8.11 -7.64 -12.09
C GLY A 220 6.66 -8.11 -11.95
N ASP A 221 6.14 -8.12 -10.71
CA ASP A 221 4.79 -8.60 -10.41
C ASP A 221 3.68 -7.56 -10.67
N ASP A 222 3.79 -6.79 -11.76
CA ASP A 222 2.80 -5.78 -12.17
C ASP A 222 1.96 -6.24 -13.38
N TYR A 223 1.74 -7.54 -13.50
CA TYR A 223 0.93 -8.14 -14.57
C TYR A 223 -0.58 -8.01 -14.33
N ASN A 224 -1.00 -7.48 -13.18
CA ASN A 224 -2.38 -7.44 -12.75
C ASN A 224 -2.88 -6.02 -12.47
N ARG A 225 -4.13 -5.72 -12.87
CA ARG A 225 -4.74 -4.40 -12.63
C ARG A 225 -5.43 -4.25 -11.27
N ASP A 226 -5.79 -5.38 -10.67
CA ASP A 226 -6.60 -5.47 -9.45
C ASP A 226 -6.17 -6.65 -8.56
N GLY A 227 -4.92 -7.08 -8.72
CA GLY A 227 -4.34 -8.21 -8.00
C GLY A 227 -4.58 -9.58 -8.63
N TYR A 228 -5.50 -9.72 -9.58
CA TYR A 228 -5.78 -11.04 -10.18
C TYR A 228 -6.21 -11.02 -11.66
N HIS A 229 -6.81 -9.96 -12.18
CA HIS A 229 -7.03 -9.85 -13.62
C HIS A 229 -5.86 -9.16 -14.32
N MET A 230 -5.70 -9.37 -15.63
CA MET A 230 -4.55 -8.83 -16.38
C MET A 230 -4.54 -7.30 -16.43
N ASN A 231 -3.33 -6.74 -16.34
CA ASN A 231 -3.03 -5.38 -16.74
C ASN A 231 -3.57 -5.11 -18.16
N LEU A 232 -4.19 -3.94 -18.36
CA LEU A 232 -4.93 -3.61 -19.60
C LEU A 232 -4.03 -3.39 -20.83
N SER A 233 -2.71 -3.26 -20.66
CA SER A 233 -1.75 -3.14 -21.75
C SER A 233 -0.94 -4.43 -21.92
N HIS A 234 0.23 -4.52 -21.28
CA HIS A 234 1.19 -5.60 -21.48
C HIS A 234 0.65 -6.96 -21.01
N GLY A 235 -0.15 -7.00 -19.94
CA GLY A 235 -0.72 -8.25 -19.42
C GLY A 235 -1.64 -8.93 -20.42
N ARG A 236 -2.66 -8.21 -20.92
CA ARG A 236 -3.58 -8.70 -21.97
C ARG A 236 -2.86 -9.05 -23.27
N TYR A 237 -1.87 -8.24 -23.66
CA TYR A 237 -1.06 -8.48 -24.85
C TYR A 237 -0.28 -9.80 -24.74
N THR A 238 0.42 -10.06 -23.63
CA THR A 238 1.18 -11.31 -23.39
C THR A 238 0.29 -12.56 -23.50
N VAL A 239 -0.88 -12.55 -22.86
CA VAL A 239 -1.77 -13.73 -22.92
C VAL A 239 -2.43 -13.90 -24.28
N ALA A 240 -2.70 -12.82 -25.02
CA ALA A 240 -3.21 -12.89 -26.39
C ALA A 240 -2.15 -13.41 -27.38
N LEU A 241 -0.89 -13.01 -27.24
CA LEU A 241 0.24 -13.57 -27.99
C LEU A 241 0.36 -15.09 -27.75
N THR A 242 0.22 -15.51 -26.50
CA THR A 242 0.27 -16.94 -26.12
C THR A 242 -0.86 -17.73 -26.78
N TRP A 243 -2.07 -17.15 -26.86
CA TRP A 243 -3.18 -17.76 -27.61
C TRP A 243 -2.87 -17.86 -29.10
N TYR A 244 -2.42 -16.76 -29.72
CA TYR A 244 -2.09 -16.73 -31.14
C TYR A 244 -1.06 -17.80 -31.51
N GLU A 245 0.09 -17.82 -30.83
CA GLU A 245 1.17 -18.76 -31.14
C GLU A 245 0.71 -20.21 -30.98
N LYS A 246 -0.06 -20.51 -29.92
CA LYS A 246 -0.55 -21.88 -29.68
C LYS A 246 -1.58 -22.34 -30.70
N ILE A 247 -2.47 -21.45 -31.14
CA ILE A 247 -3.60 -21.76 -32.01
C ILE A 247 -3.16 -21.87 -33.48
N PHE A 248 -2.29 -20.96 -33.91
CA PHE A 248 -1.81 -20.88 -35.30
C PHE A 248 -0.49 -21.62 -35.52
N GLY A 249 0.26 -21.93 -34.47
CA GLY A 249 1.58 -22.57 -34.58
C GLY A 249 2.63 -21.67 -35.24
N LYS A 250 2.43 -20.35 -35.18
CA LYS A 250 3.31 -19.33 -35.76
C LYS A 250 3.96 -18.52 -34.65
N SER A 251 5.28 -18.35 -34.74
CA SER A 251 6.04 -17.60 -33.73
C SER A 251 5.55 -16.15 -33.62
N VAL A 252 5.40 -15.68 -32.39
CA VAL A 252 5.08 -14.26 -32.11
C VAL A 252 6.30 -13.35 -32.12
N ILE A 253 7.51 -13.91 -32.15
CA ILE A 253 8.76 -13.12 -32.15
C ILE A 253 8.84 -12.29 -33.44
N GLY A 254 9.01 -10.98 -33.29
CA GLY A 254 9.13 -10.05 -34.42
C GLY A 254 7.80 -9.60 -35.02
N LEU A 255 6.67 -9.87 -34.36
CA LEU A 255 5.39 -9.27 -34.75
C LEU A 255 5.48 -7.74 -34.64
N SER A 256 5.09 -7.06 -35.71
CA SER A 256 5.16 -5.59 -35.77
C SER A 256 4.05 -4.88 -35.01
N TYR A 257 2.98 -5.60 -34.65
CA TYR A 257 1.87 -5.03 -33.90
C TYR A 257 2.11 -5.16 -32.40
N HIS A 258 1.89 -4.06 -31.70
CA HIS A 258 1.68 -4.01 -30.25
C HIS A 258 0.74 -2.84 -29.92
N PRO A 259 0.11 -2.81 -28.73
CA PRO A 259 -0.70 -1.68 -28.31
C PRO A 259 0.13 -0.38 -28.24
N ALA A 260 -0.48 0.77 -28.52
CA ALA A 260 0.20 2.07 -28.47
C ALA A 260 0.75 2.43 -27.07
N SER A 261 0.21 1.82 -26.01
CA SER A 261 0.66 1.98 -24.62
C SER A 261 1.84 1.07 -24.25
N VAL A 262 2.26 0.18 -25.15
CA VAL A 262 3.38 -0.75 -24.98
C VAL A 262 4.53 -0.27 -25.87
N SER A 263 5.73 -0.09 -25.31
CA SER A 263 6.92 0.27 -26.09
C SER A 263 7.47 -0.93 -26.86
N ASP A 264 8.28 -0.70 -27.89
CA ASP A 264 8.92 -1.75 -28.69
C ASP A 264 9.67 -2.76 -27.81
N PHE A 265 10.46 -2.28 -26.85
CA PHE A 265 11.19 -3.13 -25.90
C PHE A 265 10.26 -3.96 -25.00
N CYS A 266 9.14 -3.38 -24.56
CA CYS A 266 8.14 -4.10 -23.78
C CYS A 266 7.42 -5.15 -24.64
N ALA A 267 7.11 -4.81 -25.89
CA ALA A 267 6.47 -5.71 -26.83
C ALA A 267 7.36 -6.92 -27.15
N GLU A 268 8.65 -6.70 -27.40
CA GLU A 268 9.64 -7.77 -27.60
C GLU A 268 9.70 -8.69 -26.37
N MET A 269 9.79 -8.12 -25.16
CA MET A 269 9.75 -8.89 -23.91
C MET A 269 8.47 -9.73 -23.80
N CYS A 270 7.28 -9.16 -24.05
CA CYS A 270 6.00 -9.88 -24.03
C CYS A 270 5.96 -11.02 -25.06
N GLN A 271 6.53 -10.82 -26.25
CA GLN A 271 6.66 -11.85 -27.29
C GLN A 271 7.55 -13.00 -26.80
N HIS A 272 8.70 -12.71 -26.20
CA HIS A 272 9.57 -13.71 -25.61
C HIS A 272 8.93 -14.44 -24.43
N ALA A 273 8.21 -13.74 -23.56
CA ALA A 273 7.48 -14.37 -22.45
C ALA A 273 6.46 -15.41 -22.93
N ALA A 274 5.69 -15.06 -23.96
CA ALA A 274 4.75 -15.97 -24.61
C ALA A 274 5.46 -17.13 -25.33
N HIS A 275 6.47 -16.83 -26.14
CA HIS A 275 7.21 -17.83 -26.92
C HIS A 275 7.88 -18.89 -26.03
N GLU A 276 8.57 -18.46 -24.97
CA GLU A 276 9.21 -19.38 -24.03
C GLU A 276 8.18 -20.22 -23.25
N ALA A 277 6.98 -19.69 -22.99
CA ALA A 277 5.90 -20.47 -22.38
C ALA A 277 5.34 -21.53 -23.35
N ILE A 278 5.39 -21.32 -24.66
CA ILE A 278 5.01 -22.34 -25.64
C ILE A 278 6.03 -23.48 -25.70
N ILE A 279 7.33 -23.16 -25.59
CA ILE A 279 8.43 -24.13 -25.58
C ILE A 279 8.44 -24.91 -24.25
N ASN A 280 8.30 -24.20 -23.13
CA ASN A 280 8.43 -24.71 -21.78
C ASN A 280 7.15 -24.49 -20.95
N PRO A 281 6.01 -25.12 -21.31
CA PRO A 281 4.69 -24.78 -20.75
C PRO A 281 4.50 -25.12 -19.26
N GLN A 282 5.45 -25.83 -18.65
CA GLN A 282 5.37 -26.29 -17.26
C GLN A 282 6.48 -25.71 -16.37
N SER A 283 7.33 -24.81 -16.90
CA SER A 283 8.45 -24.22 -16.15
C SER A 283 8.68 -22.76 -16.50
N ILE A 284 9.11 -21.96 -15.51
CA ILE A 284 9.43 -20.55 -15.72
C ILE A 284 10.75 -20.44 -16.48
N SER A 285 10.74 -19.67 -17.57
CA SER A 285 11.94 -19.25 -18.29
C SER A 285 12.24 -17.81 -17.90
N SER A 286 13.40 -17.59 -17.26
CA SER A 286 13.79 -16.26 -16.79
C SER A 286 14.16 -15.34 -17.96
N LEU A 287 13.60 -14.14 -17.95
CA LEU A 287 13.83 -13.07 -18.92
C LEU A 287 14.74 -11.97 -18.38
N VAL A 288 15.25 -12.12 -17.16
CA VAL A 288 15.98 -11.07 -16.42
C VAL A 288 17.27 -10.61 -17.11
N ASP A 289 17.93 -11.48 -17.87
CA ASP A 289 19.21 -11.17 -18.51
C ASP A 289 19.09 -10.12 -19.61
N THR A 290 18.08 -10.28 -20.46
CA THR A 290 17.82 -9.37 -21.57
C THR A 290 16.87 -8.27 -21.16
N TYR A 291 15.81 -8.61 -20.42
CA TYR A 291 14.69 -7.74 -20.13
C TYR A 291 14.55 -7.39 -18.65
N GLY A 292 15.56 -7.61 -17.81
CA GLY A 292 15.50 -7.27 -16.37
C GLY A 292 15.48 -5.77 -16.08
N VAL A 293 15.85 -4.93 -17.06
CA VAL A 293 15.95 -3.47 -16.92
C VAL A 293 15.40 -2.80 -18.16
N ASN A 294 14.60 -1.75 -17.96
CA ASN A 294 14.08 -0.95 -19.05
C ASN A 294 15.22 -0.05 -19.57
N PRO A 295 15.52 -0.02 -20.88
CA PRO A 295 16.61 0.80 -21.43
C PRO A 295 16.44 2.29 -21.15
N ASN A 296 15.21 2.75 -20.88
CA ASN A 296 14.91 4.13 -20.52
C ASN A 296 14.96 4.39 -19.00
N THR A 297 15.40 3.42 -18.18
CA THR A 297 15.51 3.60 -16.73
C THR A 297 16.54 4.67 -16.40
N LYS A 298 16.10 5.71 -15.70
CA LYS A 298 17.00 6.65 -15.03
C LYS A 298 17.33 6.10 -13.64
N PHE A 299 18.59 5.73 -13.42
CA PHE A 299 19.04 5.26 -12.11
C PHE A 299 19.17 6.41 -11.12
N LYS A 300 18.81 6.15 -9.86
CA LYS A 300 19.00 7.09 -8.76
C LYS A 300 20.07 6.59 -7.82
N VAL A 301 20.88 7.51 -7.34
CA VAL A 301 21.91 7.24 -6.34
C VAL A 301 21.26 6.80 -5.04
N ILE A 302 21.89 5.84 -4.37
CA ILE A 302 21.46 5.40 -3.04
C ILE A 302 22.34 6.10 -2.02
N ASP A 303 21.72 6.80 -1.09
CA ASP A 303 22.41 7.70 -0.17
C ASP A 303 22.45 7.18 1.27
N ARG A 304 21.75 6.08 1.54
CA ARG A 304 21.68 5.40 2.83
C ARG A 304 21.54 3.89 2.65
N SER A 305 21.89 3.13 3.68
CA SER A 305 21.88 1.68 3.62
C SER A 305 20.48 1.09 3.39
N LEU A 306 20.41 0.00 2.63
CA LEU A 306 19.21 -0.79 2.42
C LEU A 306 19.29 -2.07 3.26
N MET A 307 18.28 -2.34 4.07
CA MET A 307 18.23 -3.52 4.95
C MET A 307 17.21 -4.53 4.42
N ILE A 308 17.62 -5.77 4.17
CA ILE A 308 16.78 -6.84 3.63
C ILE A 308 16.76 -8.02 4.58
N ASN A 309 15.56 -8.46 4.94
CA ASN A 309 15.27 -9.63 5.77
C ASN A 309 14.81 -10.80 4.88
N PHE A 310 15.45 -11.95 5.01
CA PHE A 310 15.14 -13.22 4.33
C PHE A 310 14.59 -14.22 5.34
N GLY A 311 13.31 -14.06 5.71
CA GLY A 311 12.72 -14.71 6.87
C GLY A 311 11.22 -14.98 6.76
N ILE A 312 10.60 -15.49 7.83
CA ILE A 312 9.17 -15.91 7.81
C ILE A 312 8.17 -14.77 8.07
N GLY A 313 8.63 -13.58 8.46
CA GLY A 313 7.75 -12.48 8.89
C GLY A 313 8.27 -11.11 8.47
N LEU A 314 7.40 -10.10 8.59
CA LEU A 314 7.77 -8.71 8.40
C LEU A 314 8.86 -8.33 9.41
N GLY A 315 9.90 -7.65 8.95
CA GLY A 315 11.02 -7.17 9.76
C GLY A 315 10.71 -5.92 10.60
N SER A 316 9.51 -5.34 10.48
CA SER A 316 9.10 -4.15 11.23
C SER A 316 8.95 -4.46 12.73
N SER A 317 9.62 -3.71 13.57
CA SER A 317 9.50 -3.76 15.03
C SER A 317 9.69 -2.35 15.60
N ALA A 318 8.95 -2.00 16.66
CA ALA A 318 9.06 -0.70 17.35
C ALA A 318 10.44 -0.43 17.99
N VAL A 319 11.34 -1.42 17.99
CA VAL A 319 12.65 -1.37 18.68
C VAL A 319 13.84 -1.18 17.73
N SER A 320 13.66 -1.37 16.42
CA SER A 320 14.73 -1.17 15.43
C SER A 320 14.82 0.29 15.02
N GLN A 321 16.02 0.88 15.03
CA GLN A 321 16.21 2.24 14.50
C GLN A 321 16.14 2.28 12.95
N TYR A 322 16.18 1.11 12.29
CA TYR A 322 16.20 0.98 10.84
C TYR A 322 14.91 0.37 10.28
N SER A 323 14.56 0.79 9.06
CA SER A 323 13.50 0.18 8.26
C SER A 323 13.99 -1.10 7.56
N TRP A 324 13.32 -2.23 7.80
CA TRP A 324 13.67 -3.54 7.24
C TRP A 324 12.73 -3.97 6.12
N ASN A 325 13.28 -4.18 4.93
CA ASN A 325 12.55 -4.72 3.77
C ASN A 325 12.46 -6.23 3.87
N SER A 326 11.27 -6.81 3.73
CA SER A 326 11.09 -8.25 3.94
C SER A 326 10.85 -8.98 2.62
N LEU A 327 11.70 -9.98 2.34
CA LEU A 327 11.49 -10.97 1.30
C LEU A 327 11.20 -12.30 2.00
N THR A 328 9.92 -12.69 2.05
CA THR A 328 9.46 -13.80 2.89
C THR A 328 9.17 -15.09 2.13
N THR A 329 9.49 -15.12 0.83
CA THR A 329 9.29 -16.28 -0.03
C THR A 329 10.62 -16.71 -0.67
N ALA A 330 10.94 -17.99 -0.52
CA ALA A 330 12.17 -18.63 -1.00
C ALA A 330 12.14 -19.05 -2.49
N LEU A 331 11.02 -18.82 -3.19
CA LEU A 331 10.74 -19.38 -4.53
C LEU A 331 11.16 -18.42 -5.65
N THR A 332 11.55 -18.96 -6.81
CA THR A 332 11.90 -18.18 -8.02
C THR A 332 10.81 -17.17 -8.38
N GLY A 333 11.22 -15.96 -8.71
CA GLY A 333 10.34 -14.84 -9.06
C GLY A 333 9.78 -14.07 -7.86
N ALA A 334 9.94 -14.59 -6.63
CA ALA A 334 9.64 -13.81 -5.43
C ALA A 334 10.49 -12.54 -5.42
N ASN A 335 9.87 -11.38 -5.21
CA ASN A 335 10.56 -10.10 -5.20
C ASN A 335 10.02 -9.20 -4.10
N THR A 336 10.85 -8.25 -3.70
CA THR A 336 10.41 -7.09 -2.95
C THR A 336 9.75 -6.11 -3.92
N GLY A 337 8.82 -5.30 -3.40
CA GLY A 337 8.58 -3.99 -4.02
C GLY A 337 9.85 -3.13 -3.99
N SER A 338 9.68 -1.83 -4.20
CA SER A 338 10.75 -0.86 -3.93
C SER A 338 11.29 -1.01 -2.51
N LEU A 339 12.62 -1.16 -2.38
CA LEU A 339 13.29 -1.19 -1.09
C LEU A 339 13.26 0.21 -0.48
N TYR A 340 13.00 0.28 0.82
CA TYR A 340 13.16 1.48 1.63
C TYR A 340 14.56 1.50 2.24
N ASN A 341 15.17 2.68 2.27
CA ASN A 341 16.46 2.85 2.94
C ASN A 341 16.29 2.84 4.46
N SER A 342 17.40 2.91 5.18
CA SER A 342 17.46 2.77 6.63
C SER A 342 16.62 3.79 7.41
N LYS A 343 16.21 4.90 6.78
CA LYS A 343 15.29 5.91 7.36
C LYS A 343 13.84 5.81 6.90
N GLY A 344 13.53 4.82 6.05
CA GLY A 344 12.18 4.62 5.52
C GLY A 344 11.90 5.40 4.24
N TYR A 345 12.90 6.03 3.61
CA TYR A 345 12.69 6.65 2.29
C TYR A 345 12.66 5.57 1.20
N GLY A 346 11.65 5.62 0.34
CA GLY A 346 11.52 4.69 -0.78
C GLY A 346 12.63 4.89 -1.82
N THR A 347 13.16 3.79 -2.35
CA THR A 347 14.13 3.78 -3.46
C THR A 347 13.54 3.08 -4.68
N ASP A 348 14.22 3.16 -5.83
CA ASP A 348 13.83 2.38 -7.02
C ASP A 348 14.41 0.95 -7.00
N VAL A 349 15.25 0.62 -6.02
CA VAL A 349 15.96 -0.66 -5.90
C VAL A 349 14.99 -1.78 -5.54
N LYS A 350 15.21 -2.97 -6.08
CA LYS A 350 14.44 -4.19 -5.77
C LYS A 350 15.35 -5.38 -5.54
N ALA A 351 14.90 -6.34 -4.75
CA ALA A 351 15.52 -7.66 -4.62
C ALA A 351 14.58 -8.76 -5.10
N SER A 352 15.07 -9.72 -5.88
CA SER A 352 14.27 -10.85 -6.39
C SER A 352 15.03 -12.17 -6.36
N ILE A 353 14.34 -13.27 -6.05
CA ILE A 353 14.88 -14.62 -6.12
C ILE A 353 14.92 -15.08 -7.58
N GLU A 354 16.11 -15.40 -8.06
CA GLU A 354 16.32 -15.96 -9.40
C GLU A 354 16.37 -17.49 -9.31
N LYS A 355 17.31 -18.06 -8.54
CA LYS A 355 17.32 -19.49 -8.19
C LYS A 355 16.72 -19.69 -6.79
N PRO A 356 15.78 -20.64 -6.61
CA PRO A 356 15.02 -20.77 -5.38
C PRO A 356 15.86 -21.41 -4.26
N PHE A 357 15.51 -21.08 -3.02
CA PHE A 357 15.98 -21.75 -1.81
C PHE A 357 15.04 -22.92 -1.47
N ASP A 358 15.53 -23.91 -0.72
CA ASP A 358 14.74 -25.10 -0.35
C ASP A 358 13.64 -24.77 0.68
N GLY A 359 13.83 -23.73 1.48
CA GLY A 359 12.81 -23.26 2.42
C GLY A 359 13.31 -22.18 3.38
N ILE A 360 12.55 -22.00 4.46
CA ILE A 360 12.83 -21.01 5.51
C ILE A 360 12.87 -21.72 6.87
N SER A 361 13.88 -21.39 7.66
CA SER A 361 14.12 -21.87 9.02
C SER A 361 13.77 -20.77 10.04
N SER A 362 13.25 -21.15 11.20
CA SER A 362 12.84 -20.24 12.28
C SER A 362 13.57 -20.48 13.61
N ILE A 363 14.75 -21.12 13.55
CA ILE A 363 15.56 -21.53 14.70
C ILE A 363 16.84 -20.69 14.85
N GLY A 364 16.89 -19.49 14.28
CA GLY A 364 17.99 -18.54 14.48
C GLY A 364 17.96 -17.87 15.86
N THR A 365 18.96 -17.04 16.14
CA THR A 365 19.06 -16.31 17.41
C THR A 365 17.91 -15.31 17.60
N ILE A 366 17.47 -15.11 18.84
CA ILE A 366 16.46 -14.10 19.20
C ILE A 366 17.08 -12.75 19.62
N SER A 367 18.41 -12.69 19.70
CA SER A 367 19.18 -11.51 20.04
C SER A 367 20.52 -11.56 19.31
N SER A 368 20.90 -10.45 18.67
CA SER A 368 22.16 -10.34 17.94
C SER A 368 22.94 -9.11 18.39
N ALA A 369 24.26 -9.22 18.49
CA ALA A 369 25.15 -8.11 18.84
C ALA A 369 25.88 -7.58 17.60
N THR A 370 25.11 -7.21 16.58
CA THR A 370 25.65 -6.86 15.25
C THR A 370 25.40 -5.40 14.89
N ALA A 371 26.21 -4.87 13.95
CA ALA A 371 26.02 -3.52 13.41
C ALA A 371 24.74 -3.36 12.57
N LEU A 372 24.04 -4.46 12.24
CA LEU A 372 22.78 -4.42 11.49
C LEU A 372 21.60 -3.98 12.37
N ASP A 373 21.72 -3.99 13.70
CA ASP A 373 20.63 -3.65 14.65
C ASP A 373 19.33 -4.42 14.33
N MET A 374 19.47 -5.74 14.17
CA MET A 374 18.37 -6.61 13.76
C MET A 374 17.36 -6.84 14.90
N PRO A 375 16.06 -6.63 14.66
CA PRO A 375 15.04 -7.10 15.59
C PRO A 375 14.97 -8.64 15.60
N SER A 376 14.34 -9.20 16.64
CA SER A 376 14.37 -10.65 16.90
C SER A 376 13.71 -11.48 15.80
N ASN A 377 12.67 -10.97 15.14
CA ASN A 377 12.03 -11.56 13.96
C ASN A 377 12.98 -11.69 12.75
N VAL A 378 13.90 -10.73 12.55
CA VAL A 378 14.89 -10.78 11.46
C VAL A 378 16.00 -11.77 11.80
N SER A 379 16.57 -11.67 13.00
CA SER A 379 17.70 -12.53 13.42
C SER A 379 17.32 -14.01 13.64
N LYS A 380 16.04 -14.29 13.94
CA LYS A 380 15.53 -15.65 14.23
C LYS A 380 15.21 -16.48 12.98
N SER A 381 15.01 -15.86 11.82
CA SER A 381 14.59 -16.58 10.61
C SER A 381 15.56 -16.42 9.45
N THR A 382 15.73 -17.49 8.68
CA THR A 382 16.73 -17.55 7.61
C THR A 382 16.28 -18.48 6.48
N PHE A 383 16.52 -18.09 5.23
CA PHE A 383 16.39 -18.98 4.09
C PHE A 383 17.48 -20.05 4.14
N TYR A 384 17.18 -21.26 3.68
CA TYR A 384 18.14 -22.35 3.60
C TYR A 384 18.08 -23.09 2.26
N GLY A 385 19.20 -23.70 1.87
CA GLY A 385 19.24 -24.55 0.68
C GLY A 385 20.38 -25.57 0.71
N THR A 386 20.30 -26.54 -0.20
CA THR A 386 21.30 -27.61 -0.41
C THR A 386 21.92 -27.57 -1.81
N THR A 387 21.28 -26.87 -2.75
CA THR A 387 21.80 -26.55 -4.09
C THR A 387 21.93 -25.04 -4.26
N GLU A 388 22.81 -24.53 -5.11
CA GLU A 388 23.07 -23.09 -5.25
C GLU A 388 21.81 -22.24 -5.52
N SER A 389 21.60 -21.20 -4.70
CA SER A 389 20.52 -20.20 -4.86
C SER A 389 21.06 -18.84 -5.30
N SER A 390 20.20 -17.99 -5.85
CA SER A 390 20.58 -16.62 -6.23
C SER A 390 19.49 -15.58 -5.99
N VAL A 391 19.93 -14.40 -5.58
CA VAL A 391 19.13 -13.18 -5.41
C VAL A 391 19.69 -12.10 -6.31
N ILE A 392 18.85 -11.49 -7.14
CA ILE A 392 19.19 -10.32 -7.96
C ILE A 392 18.78 -9.06 -7.21
N ILE A 393 19.73 -8.17 -6.96
CA ILE A 393 19.47 -6.79 -6.55
C ILE A 393 19.54 -5.92 -7.80
N SER A 394 18.48 -5.20 -8.12
CA SER A 394 18.33 -4.47 -9.39
C SER A 394 18.03 -3.00 -9.17
N ARG A 395 18.28 -2.18 -10.21
CA ARG A 395 18.08 -0.72 -10.23
C ARG A 395 19.00 0.03 -9.26
N LEU A 396 20.15 -0.54 -8.95
CA LEU A 396 21.26 0.17 -8.33
C LEU A 396 21.89 1.15 -9.32
N TYR A 397 22.53 2.19 -8.82
CA TYR A 397 23.19 3.19 -9.67
C TYR A 397 24.47 2.60 -10.28
N PRO A 398 24.58 2.48 -11.63
CA PRO A 398 25.80 1.99 -12.26
C PRO A 398 27.00 2.87 -11.89
N GLY A 399 28.11 2.24 -11.48
CA GLY A 399 29.31 2.93 -11.01
C GLY A 399 29.33 3.32 -9.52
N GLN A 400 28.19 3.32 -8.81
CA GLN A 400 28.20 3.47 -7.36
C GLN A 400 28.66 2.16 -6.71
N ALA A 401 29.60 2.26 -5.77
CA ALA A 401 30.09 1.11 -5.01
C ALA A 401 29.25 0.84 -3.76
N TYR A 402 29.10 -0.43 -3.39
CA TYR A 402 28.31 -0.90 -2.26
C TYR A 402 29.07 -1.92 -1.41
N ASP A 403 29.03 -1.74 -0.08
CA ASP A 403 29.47 -2.75 0.86
C ASP A 403 28.31 -3.69 1.19
N MET A 404 28.51 -4.99 0.98
CA MET A 404 27.50 -6.03 1.11
C MET A 404 27.76 -6.84 2.38
N SER A 405 26.95 -6.65 3.41
CA SER A 405 27.11 -7.28 4.72
C SER A 405 25.98 -8.27 5.00
N VAL A 406 26.32 -9.54 5.20
CA VAL A 406 25.37 -10.65 5.34
C VAL A 406 25.43 -11.26 6.74
N PHE A 407 24.25 -11.51 7.30
CA PHE A 407 24.07 -12.28 8.54
C PHE A 407 23.17 -13.50 8.30
N ALA A 408 23.47 -14.60 8.98
CA ALA A 408 22.62 -15.77 9.09
C ALA A 408 22.89 -16.46 10.44
N SER A 409 21.87 -17.13 10.99
CA SER A 409 21.95 -17.82 12.28
C SER A 409 21.07 -19.07 12.31
N VAL A 410 21.61 -20.17 12.84
CA VAL A 410 20.89 -21.40 13.13
C VAL A 410 21.37 -21.94 14.48
N MET A 411 20.47 -21.96 15.47
CA MET A 411 20.78 -22.33 16.85
C MET A 411 20.61 -23.83 17.09
N ASN A 412 21.41 -24.37 18.02
CA ASN A 412 21.37 -25.77 18.45
C ASN A 412 21.79 -26.75 17.33
N ALA A 413 22.59 -26.29 16.38
CA ALA A 413 23.20 -27.14 15.36
C ALA A 413 24.64 -27.50 15.78
N SER A 414 25.06 -28.74 15.53
CA SER A 414 26.39 -29.23 15.95
C SER A 414 27.44 -29.24 14.83
N ALA A 415 27.00 -29.22 13.58
CA ALA A 415 27.87 -29.19 12.40
C ALA A 415 28.10 -27.75 11.93
N ASN A 416 29.29 -27.47 11.39
CA ASN A 416 29.62 -26.22 10.71
C ASN A 416 28.86 -26.14 9.39
N ALA A 417 27.94 -25.20 9.28
CA ALA A 417 27.16 -24.94 8.09
C ALA A 417 27.74 -23.77 7.24
N GLU A 418 29.07 -23.69 7.13
CA GLU A 418 29.76 -22.63 6.39
C GLU A 418 29.05 -22.34 5.07
N THR A 419 28.70 -21.07 4.89
CA THR A 419 27.96 -20.56 3.75
C THR A 419 28.81 -19.51 3.05
N VAL A 420 28.90 -19.60 1.73
CA VAL A 420 29.60 -18.65 0.86
C VAL A 420 28.57 -17.74 0.20
N TYR A 421 28.83 -16.44 0.26
CA TYR A 421 28.07 -15.39 -0.41
C TYR A 421 28.96 -14.77 -1.48
N SER A 422 28.58 -14.93 -2.75
CA SER A 422 29.29 -14.36 -3.90
C SER A 422 28.45 -13.28 -4.54
N PHE A 423 28.99 -12.07 -4.67
CA PHE A 423 28.35 -10.94 -5.34
C PHE A 423 29.01 -10.71 -6.69
N LYS A 424 28.20 -10.60 -7.75
CA LYS A 424 28.63 -10.40 -9.13
C LYS A 424 27.94 -9.19 -9.75
N GLY A 425 28.72 -8.24 -10.25
CA GLY A 425 28.25 -7.03 -10.93
C GLY A 425 29.23 -6.62 -12.04
N GLU A 426 29.62 -5.35 -12.09
CA GLU A 426 30.77 -4.92 -12.90
C GLU A 426 32.08 -5.50 -12.35
N ASN A 427 32.16 -5.64 -11.02
CA ASN A 427 33.19 -6.37 -10.31
C ASN A 427 32.58 -7.45 -9.40
N ASP A 428 33.43 -8.40 -8.98
CA ASP A 428 33.01 -9.59 -8.25
C ASP A 428 33.73 -9.68 -6.90
N GLY A 429 33.05 -10.22 -5.89
CA GLY A 429 33.63 -10.49 -4.58
C GLY A 429 32.90 -11.59 -3.83
N SER A 430 33.54 -12.17 -2.80
CA SER A 430 32.93 -13.24 -2.02
C SER A 430 33.41 -13.23 -0.56
N ALA A 431 32.52 -13.62 0.35
CA ALA A 431 32.83 -13.82 1.76
C ALA A 431 32.12 -15.09 2.29
N SER A 432 32.58 -15.60 3.43
CA SER A 432 32.00 -16.80 4.05
C SER A 432 31.63 -16.54 5.51
N LEU A 433 30.56 -17.17 5.97
CA LEU A 433 30.09 -17.12 7.36
C LEU A 433 29.78 -18.55 7.82
N ASN A 434 30.06 -18.88 9.08
CA ASN A 434 29.46 -20.05 9.72
C ASN A 434 28.19 -19.61 10.46
N PRO A 435 26.98 -19.99 10.00
CA PRO A 435 25.72 -19.61 10.65
C PRO A 435 25.43 -20.40 11.93
N THR A 436 26.11 -21.53 12.16
CA THR A 436 25.90 -22.40 13.32
C THR A 436 26.21 -21.67 14.62
N ASP A 437 25.20 -21.58 15.49
CA ASP A 437 25.23 -20.85 16.77
C ASP A 437 25.73 -19.40 16.65
N ASN A 438 25.54 -18.77 15.50
CA ASN A 438 26.01 -17.42 15.25
C ASN A 438 25.11 -16.36 15.91
N THR A 439 25.69 -15.53 16.76
CA THR A 439 24.99 -14.42 17.45
C THR A 439 25.57 -13.04 17.12
N ALA A 440 26.71 -12.97 16.43
CA ALA A 440 27.46 -11.72 16.28
C ALA A 440 28.26 -11.57 14.98
N ASN A 441 28.59 -12.65 14.25
CA ASN A 441 29.47 -12.57 13.09
C ASN A 441 28.70 -12.20 11.81
N ILE A 442 29.34 -11.42 10.95
CA ILE A 442 28.84 -10.98 9.64
C ILE A 442 29.90 -11.28 8.59
N ALA A 443 29.46 -11.67 7.39
CA ALA A 443 30.32 -11.74 6.21
C ALA A 443 30.15 -10.46 5.39
N THR A 444 31.25 -9.73 5.14
CA THR A 444 31.24 -8.47 4.38
C THR A 444 32.10 -8.56 3.13
N VAL A 445 31.55 -8.10 2.00
CA VAL A 445 32.27 -7.88 0.74
C VAL A 445 32.19 -6.39 0.43
N GLN A 446 33.33 -5.72 0.28
CA GLN A 446 33.38 -4.26 0.11
C GLN A 446 33.46 -3.84 -1.35
N GLY A 447 32.87 -2.69 -1.66
CA GLY A 447 33.07 -2.00 -2.94
C GLY A 447 32.55 -2.73 -4.19
N ILE A 448 31.43 -3.46 -4.07
CA ILE A 448 30.78 -4.09 -5.24
C ILE A 448 30.03 -3.03 -6.02
N ILE A 449 30.24 -3.00 -7.34
CA ILE A 449 29.62 -2.09 -8.29
C ILE A 449 28.63 -2.90 -9.13
N ALA A 450 27.42 -2.37 -9.28
CA ALA A 450 26.40 -2.98 -10.12
C ALA A 450 26.83 -3.01 -11.59
N ASP A 451 26.33 -3.96 -12.38
CA ASP A 451 26.59 -4.01 -13.82
C ASP A 451 26.06 -2.76 -14.56
N ASP A 452 26.29 -2.68 -15.87
CA ASP A 452 25.82 -1.57 -16.72
C ASP A 452 24.29 -1.42 -16.75
N LYS A 453 23.56 -2.45 -16.31
CA LYS A 453 22.10 -2.44 -16.12
C LYS A 453 21.71 -2.14 -14.67
N GLY A 454 22.64 -1.87 -13.77
CA GLY A 454 22.37 -1.60 -12.37
C GLY A 454 21.94 -2.84 -11.57
N ARG A 455 22.55 -4.01 -11.86
CA ARG A 455 22.28 -5.28 -11.17
C ARG A 455 23.50 -5.82 -10.42
N ILE A 456 23.25 -6.42 -9.26
CA ILE A 456 24.19 -7.28 -8.53
C ILE A 456 23.51 -8.63 -8.28
N CYS A 457 24.13 -9.72 -8.72
CA CYS A 457 23.69 -11.09 -8.42
C CYS A 457 24.41 -11.60 -7.17
N LEU A 458 23.66 -11.86 -6.10
CA LEU A 458 24.12 -12.60 -4.92
C LEU A 458 23.86 -14.10 -5.14
N THR A 459 24.92 -14.89 -5.21
CA THR A 459 24.88 -16.36 -5.20
C THR A 459 25.20 -16.90 -3.81
N VAL A 460 24.41 -17.86 -3.34
CA VAL A 460 24.57 -18.48 -2.01
C VAL A 460 24.72 -20.00 -2.15
N LYS A 461 25.76 -20.55 -1.53
CA LYS A 461 26.02 -22.00 -1.52
C LYS A 461 26.82 -22.46 -0.30
N ALA A 462 26.90 -23.78 -0.11
CA ALA A 462 27.73 -24.39 0.92
C ALA A 462 29.23 -24.14 0.67
N GLY A 463 29.93 -23.71 1.72
CA GLY A 463 31.37 -23.50 1.73
C GLY A 463 32.19 -24.79 1.78
N THR A 464 33.49 -24.66 1.56
CA THR A 464 34.41 -25.81 1.53
C THR A 464 34.55 -26.46 2.90
N ASN A 465 34.39 -25.70 4.00
CA ASN A 465 34.46 -26.20 5.37
C ASN A 465 33.08 -26.59 5.93
N ASN A 466 32.02 -26.54 5.12
CA ASN A 466 30.71 -27.04 5.52
C ASN A 466 30.76 -28.56 5.68
N ASN A 467 30.55 -29.02 6.91
CA ASN A 467 30.61 -30.42 7.31
C ASN A 467 29.25 -30.97 7.78
N GLU A 468 28.16 -30.24 7.50
CA GLU A 468 26.80 -30.72 7.65
C GLU A 468 26.51 -31.81 6.59
N GLU A 469 25.74 -32.85 6.95
CA GLU A 469 25.54 -34.04 6.12
C GLU A 469 24.93 -33.70 4.76
N LYS A 470 23.93 -32.81 4.75
CA LYS A 470 23.27 -32.36 3.51
C LYS A 470 23.95 -31.16 2.86
N ARG A 471 25.03 -30.66 3.45
CA ARG A 471 25.72 -29.42 3.04
C ARG A 471 24.76 -28.22 2.99
N THR A 472 23.89 -28.11 4.00
CA THR A 472 22.92 -27.02 4.09
C THR A 472 23.62 -25.67 4.28
N TYR A 473 23.16 -24.62 3.60
CA TYR A 473 23.63 -23.24 3.73
C TYR A 473 22.48 -22.28 4.07
N TYR A 474 22.80 -21.06 4.53
CA TYR A 474 21.79 -20.13 5.08
C TYR A 474 21.96 -18.65 4.68
N LEU A 475 20.87 -17.92 4.51
CA LEU A 475 20.81 -16.46 4.28
C LEU A 475 19.73 -15.84 5.16
N GLY A 476 20.08 -14.94 6.10
CA GLY A 476 19.12 -14.36 7.05
C GLY A 476 18.84 -12.88 6.79
N ALA A 477 19.90 -12.08 6.67
CA ALA A 477 19.81 -10.64 6.45
C ALA A 477 20.93 -10.14 5.54
N LEU A 478 20.65 -9.09 4.77
CA LEU A 478 21.60 -8.35 3.94
C LEU A 478 21.47 -6.85 4.21
N MET A 479 22.59 -6.21 4.52
CA MET A 479 22.75 -4.77 4.54
C MET A 479 23.58 -4.36 3.32
N ILE A 480 23.03 -3.47 2.50
CA ILE A 480 23.70 -2.86 1.35
C ILE A 480 24.05 -1.43 1.75
N THR A 481 25.33 -1.13 1.95
CA THR A 481 25.79 0.20 2.35
C THR A 481 26.37 0.94 1.15
N PRO A 482 25.74 2.04 0.69
CA PRO A 482 26.26 2.79 -0.44
C PRO A 482 27.52 3.58 -0.07
N HIS A 483 28.47 3.63 -1.00
CA HIS A 483 29.54 4.62 -0.98
C HIS A 483 28.98 5.94 -1.50
N LEU A 484 29.33 7.03 -0.82
CA LEU A 484 28.81 8.37 -1.12
C LEU A 484 29.69 9.15 -2.10
N GLU A 485 30.75 8.52 -2.61
CA GLU A 485 31.57 9.06 -3.69
C GLU A 485 31.27 8.24 -4.94
N ILE A 486 30.65 8.88 -5.93
CA ILE A 486 30.14 8.19 -7.12
C ILE A 486 30.72 8.79 -8.40
N PRO A 487 30.90 8.01 -9.47
CA PRO A 487 31.08 8.56 -10.81
C PRO A 487 29.87 9.41 -11.18
N GLY A 488 30.11 10.65 -11.58
CA GLY A 488 29.07 11.59 -11.96
C GLY A 488 29.61 12.67 -12.87
N LYS A 489 28.93 13.82 -12.89
CA LYS A 489 29.39 15.00 -13.60
C LYS A 489 29.53 16.19 -12.65
N ILE A 490 30.63 16.91 -12.76
CA ILE A 490 30.93 18.13 -12.01
C ILE A 490 30.75 19.32 -12.96
N PRO A 491 30.01 20.38 -12.59
CA PRO A 491 29.85 21.54 -13.46
C PRO A 491 31.10 22.42 -13.50
N VAL A 492 31.44 22.89 -14.71
CA VAL A 492 32.34 24.02 -14.96
C VAL A 492 31.48 25.18 -15.45
N HIS A 493 31.21 26.14 -14.57
CA HIS A 493 30.35 27.28 -14.88
C HIS A 493 31.12 28.40 -15.57
N ILE A 494 30.54 28.98 -16.62
CA ILE A 494 31.13 30.03 -17.45
C ILE A 494 30.17 31.21 -17.49
N ASN A 495 30.68 32.37 -17.09
CA ASN A 495 29.96 33.65 -17.09
C ASN A 495 30.45 34.51 -18.26
N PHE A 496 29.59 34.82 -19.21
CA PHE A 496 29.92 35.71 -20.33
C PHE A 496 29.61 37.16 -19.93
N THR A 497 30.64 37.94 -19.60
CA THR A 497 30.48 39.24 -18.96
C THR A 497 31.53 40.26 -19.41
N THR A 498 31.62 41.39 -18.70
CA THR A 498 32.65 42.41 -18.88
C THR A 498 33.51 42.52 -17.61
N SER A 499 34.72 43.09 -17.74
CA SER A 499 35.62 43.29 -16.59
C SER A 499 35.00 44.11 -15.46
N GLU A 500 34.04 44.98 -15.74
CA GLU A 500 33.35 45.83 -14.75
C GLU A 500 32.24 45.10 -14.00
N LYS A 501 31.70 44.02 -14.57
CA LYS A 501 30.55 43.26 -14.05
C LYS A 501 30.91 41.83 -13.60
N ALA A 502 32.17 41.44 -13.77
CA ALA A 502 32.70 40.16 -13.34
C ALA A 502 32.35 39.87 -11.87
N THR A 503 31.89 38.65 -11.61
CA THR A 503 31.57 38.23 -10.25
C THR A 503 32.84 37.80 -9.51
N GLN A 504 32.93 38.12 -8.22
CA GLN A 504 33.92 37.53 -7.31
C GLN A 504 33.46 36.21 -6.71
N GLU A 505 32.25 35.73 -7.05
CA GLU A 505 31.81 34.41 -6.60
C GLU A 505 32.72 33.34 -7.18
N ASN A 506 33.41 32.62 -6.28
CA ASN A 506 34.54 31.73 -6.58
C ASN A 506 34.25 30.58 -7.55
N LEU A 507 32.98 30.38 -7.94
CA LEU A 507 32.52 29.20 -8.67
C LEU A 507 32.20 29.48 -10.15
N TRP A 508 32.36 30.72 -10.64
CA TRP A 508 32.10 31.10 -12.04
C TRP A 508 33.36 31.55 -12.77
N ASN A 509 33.64 30.95 -13.93
CA ASN A 509 34.74 31.36 -14.80
C ASN A 509 34.29 32.57 -15.65
N ASN A 510 34.77 33.76 -15.29
CA ASN A 510 34.42 34.99 -16.01
C ASN A 510 35.18 35.11 -17.34
N VAL A 511 34.44 35.05 -18.45
CA VAL A 511 34.92 35.49 -19.77
C VAL A 511 34.59 36.97 -19.87
N THR A 512 35.61 37.83 -19.95
CA THR A 512 35.44 39.31 -19.84
C THR A 512 35.56 40.05 -21.17
N SER A 513 35.79 39.32 -22.26
CA SER A 513 35.93 39.84 -23.62
C SER A 513 35.23 38.92 -24.61
N HIS A 514 34.46 39.52 -25.52
CA HIS A 514 33.69 38.82 -26.55
C HIS A 514 34.45 38.65 -27.88
N LEU A 515 35.72 39.07 -27.93
CA LEU A 515 36.56 39.11 -29.13
C LEU A 515 37.38 37.84 -29.32
N ALA A 516 37.65 37.49 -30.58
CA ALA A 516 38.55 36.42 -30.95
C ALA A 516 39.96 36.60 -30.34
N GLY A 517 40.53 35.50 -29.85
CA GLY A 517 41.80 35.46 -29.12
C GLY A 517 41.67 35.58 -27.61
N THR A 518 40.47 35.83 -27.06
CA THR A 518 40.22 35.73 -25.62
C THR A 518 40.31 34.26 -25.18
N LYS A 519 41.18 33.99 -24.19
CA LYS A 519 41.51 32.64 -23.73
C LYS A 519 41.50 32.55 -22.20
N ILE A 520 40.98 31.44 -21.70
CA ILE A 520 41.16 30.98 -20.31
C ILE A 520 41.91 29.66 -20.36
N GLU A 521 43.12 29.62 -19.81
CA GLU A 521 44.01 28.46 -19.91
C GLU A 521 43.54 27.25 -19.09
N ASN A 522 42.96 27.49 -17.91
CA ASN A 522 42.38 26.45 -17.07
C ASN A 522 41.10 26.96 -16.44
N LEU A 523 39.98 26.39 -16.83
CA LEU A 523 38.71 26.61 -16.15
C LEU A 523 38.72 25.87 -14.81
N THR A 524 38.13 26.49 -13.81
CA THR A 524 37.90 25.88 -12.49
C THR A 524 36.51 25.25 -12.46
N ASP A 525 36.38 24.08 -11.87
CA ASP A 525 35.07 23.46 -11.64
C ASP A 525 34.35 24.07 -10.42
N SER A 526 33.13 23.61 -10.17
CA SER A 526 32.30 24.06 -9.04
C SER A 526 32.82 23.66 -7.66
N GLU A 527 33.90 22.88 -7.59
CA GLU A 527 34.57 22.46 -6.36
C GLU A 527 35.91 23.19 -6.14
N GLU A 528 36.17 24.25 -6.93
CA GLU A 528 37.41 25.03 -6.94
C GLU A 528 38.65 24.25 -7.43
N ASN A 529 38.47 23.11 -8.10
CA ASN A 529 39.57 22.33 -8.67
C ASN A 529 39.84 22.72 -10.13
N THR A 530 41.09 22.55 -10.58
CA THR A 530 41.44 22.76 -11.99
C THR A 530 40.84 21.66 -12.85
N SER A 531 39.97 22.01 -13.80
CA SER A 531 39.34 21.04 -14.71
C SER A 531 40.27 20.48 -15.79
N GLY A 532 41.39 21.18 -16.05
CA GLY A 532 42.26 20.91 -17.21
C GLY A 532 41.69 21.35 -18.56
N ILE A 533 40.49 21.94 -18.58
CA ILE A 533 39.83 22.43 -19.79
C ILE A 533 40.22 23.89 -20.02
N SER A 534 40.66 24.21 -21.24
CA SER A 534 40.86 25.58 -21.70
C SER A 534 39.68 26.03 -22.57
N LEU A 535 39.35 27.32 -22.52
CA LEU A 535 38.41 27.99 -23.42
C LEU A 535 39.17 28.95 -24.32
N ASN A 536 38.90 28.96 -25.63
CA ASN A 536 39.41 29.94 -26.58
C ASN A 536 38.31 30.43 -27.53
N ILE A 537 38.01 31.74 -27.54
CA ILE A 537 37.12 32.33 -28.54
C ILE A 537 37.89 32.46 -29.85
N THR A 538 37.51 31.69 -30.88
CA THR A 538 38.17 31.68 -32.19
C THR A 538 37.46 32.57 -33.21
N LYS A 539 36.17 32.85 -33.02
CA LYS A 539 35.42 33.87 -33.76
C LYS A 539 34.65 34.75 -32.78
N SER A 540 34.80 36.07 -32.94
CA SER A 540 34.17 37.06 -32.06
C SER A 540 32.64 36.96 -32.08
N PHE A 541 32.02 37.28 -30.96
CA PHE A 541 30.61 37.69 -30.93
C PHE A 541 30.49 39.14 -31.46
N ALA A 542 29.27 39.57 -31.79
CA ALA A 542 29.04 40.93 -32.30
C ALA A 542 29.03 42.00 -31.19
N GLY A 543 28.73 41.62 -29.95
CA GLY A 543 28.80 42.54 -28.82
C GLY A 543 28.34 41.94 -27.49
N ILE A 544 28.08 42.82 -26.53
CA ILE A 544 27.64 42.48 -25.16
C ILE A 544 26.19 42.92 -24.91
N THR A 545 25.53 42.33 -23.91
CA THR A 545 24.23 42.71 -23.35
C THR A 545 24.29 42.79 -21.82
N GLU A 546 23.47 43.66 -21.22
CA GLU A 546 23.25 43.74 -19.76
C GLU A 546 21.75 43.67 -19.42
N ASN A 547 20.92 43.23 -20.36
CA ASN A 547 19.46 43.22 -20.24
C ASN A 547 18.90 41.80 -20.08
N GLY A 548 19.68 40.85 -19.55
CA GLY A 548 19.15 39.54 -19.16
C GLY A 548 18.37 39.59 -17.85
N ALA A 549 17.77 38.46 -17.46
CA ALA A 549 17.02 38.35 -16.22
C ALA A 549 17.91 38.63 -15.00
N SER A 550 17.41 39.37 -14.02
CA SER A 550 18.12 39.65 -12.74
C SER A 550 17.87 38.60 -11.67
N GLU A 551 16.80 37.81 -11.80
CA GLU A 551 16.47 36.67 -10.95
C GLU A 551 16.11 35.51 -11.87
N THR A 552 16.59 34.31 -11.55
CA THR A 552 16.33 33.11 -12.37
C THR A 552 15.94 31.94 -11.51
N ASN A 553 15.11 31.05 -12.07
CA ASN A 553 14.78 29.75 -11.48
C ASN A 553 15.34 28.65 -12.39
N THR A 554 16.65 28.44 -12.33
CA THR A 554 17.38 27.49 -13.19
C THR A 554 18.29 26.59 -12.36
N LEU A 555 18.68 25.43 -12.92
CA LEU A 555 19.65 24.51 -12.28
C LEU A 555 21.04 25.12 -12.06
N PHE A 556 21.34 26.27 -12.66
CA PHE A 556 22.63 26.95 -12.52
C PHE A 556 22.75 27.76 -11.23
N ASN A 557 21.62 28.08 -10.55
CA ASN A 557 21.59 28.99 -9.40
C ASN A 557 22.40 30.27 -9.65
N MET A 558 22.16 30.92 -10.81
CA MET A 558 22.96 32.04 -11.28
C MET A 558 22.77 33.29 -10.39
N PRO A 559 23.88 33.94 -10.00
CA PRO A 559 23.84 35.31 -9.49
C PRO A 559 23.29 36.28 -10.52
N ALA A 560 22.68 37.37 -10.05
CA ALA A 560 22.05 38.36 -10.92
C ALA A 560 22.99 38.91 -12.00
N ASN A 561 24.28 39.10 -11.70
CA ASN A 561 25.26 39.60 -12.68
C ASN A 561 25.66 38.55 -13.73
N VAL A 562 25.51 37.25 -13.43
CA VAL A 562 25.73 36.17 -14.39
C VAL A 562 24.56 36.06 -15.36
N SER A 563 23.32 36.08 -14.86
CA SER A 563 22.13 35.95 -15.71
C SER A 563 21.78 37.22 -16.50
N SER A 564 22.15 38.41 -16.00
CA SER A 564 21.84 39.69 -16.65
C SER A 564 22.83 40.12 -17.72
N THR A 565 24.09 39.68 -17.64
CA THR A 565 25.12 40.01 -18.65
C THR A 565 25.34 38.87 -19.63
N GLY A 566 25.78 39.18 -20.85
CA GLY A 566 25.96 38.18 -21.89
C GLY A 566 26.55 38.73 -23.18
N TYR A 567 26.73 37.87 -24.17
CA TYR A 567 27.18 38.20 -25.53
C TYR A 567 26.07 37.91 -26.55
N TRP A 568 26.16 38.54 -27.71
CA TRP A 568 25.19 38.34 -28.79
C TRP A 568 25.81 38.19 -30.18
N VAL A 569 25.11 37.45 -31.03
CA VAL A 569 25.38 37.26 -32.47
C VAL A 569 24.23 37.84 -33.30
N ASN A 570 24.41 38.08 -34.59
CA ASN A 570 23.40 38.63 -35.48
C ASN A 570 23.48 38.06 -36.90
N GLY A 571 22.34 37.73 -37.49
CA GLY A 571 22.26 37.22 -38.88
C GLY A 571 22.21 38.32 -39.94
N VAL A 572 21.93 39.56 -39.54
CA VAL A 572 21.93 40.74 -40.40
C VAL A 572 22.73 41.86 -39.74
N GLU A 573 23.54 42.56 -40.53
CA GLU A 573 24.47 43.60 -40.06
C GLU A 573 23.73 44.67 -39.23
N LYS A 574 24.29 44.98 -38.04
CA LYS A 574 23.79 45.99 -37.11
C LYS A 574 24.95 46.91 -36.74
N ASP A 575 24.77 48.22 -36.94
CA ASP A 575 25.77 49.25 -36.61
C ASP A 575 27.17 48.99 -37.21
N GLY A 576 27.23 48.39 -38.41
CA GLY A 576 28.47 48.05 -39.12
C GLY A 576 29.15 46.76 -38.63
N ILE A 577 28.49 45.98 -37.78
CA ILE A 577 28.99 44.72 -37.24
C ILE A 577 28.09 43.57 -37.68
N LEU A 578 28.68 42.53 -38.25
CA LEU A 578 28.05 41.26 -38.56
C LEU A 578 28.90 40.13 -37.97
N ALA A 579 28.33 39.40 -37.01
CA ALA A 579 28.83 38.12 -36.53
C ALA A 579 27.67 37.12 -36.58
N ASP A 580 27.47 36.53 -37.75
CA ASP A 580 26.46 35.49 -38.00
C ASP A 580 26.82 34.14 -37.34
N ASN A 581 28.06 34.01 -36.88
CA ASN A 581 28.58 32.86 -36.16
C ASN A 581 29.68 33.30 -35.18
N ALA A 582 29.46 33.02 -33.90
CA ALA A 582 30.53 33.06 -32.89
C ALA A 582 31.00 31.64 -32.59
N GLU A 583 32.29 31.49 -32.28
CA GLU A 583 32.92 30.18 -32.09
C GLU A 583 33.85 30.18 -30.89
N ILE A 584 33.69 29.14 -30.07
CA ILE A 584 34.51 28.83 -28.90
C ILE A 584 35.09 27.42 -29.10
N VAL A 585 36.39 27.26 -28.91
CA VAL A 585 37.04 25.96 -28.88
C VAL A 585 37.40 25.62 -27.44
N PHE A 586 36.85 24.52 -26.95
CA PHE A 586 37.25 23.90 -25.70
C PHE A 586 38.36 22.88 -25.98
N SER A 587 39.42 22.88 -25.17
CA SER A 587 40.60 22.01 -25.35
C SER A 587 41.00 21.35 -24.04
N GLY A 588 41.72 20.23 -24.10
CA GLY A 588 42.12 19.47 -22.90
C GLY A 588 41.08 18.48 -22.40
N LEU A 589 40.07 18.17 -23.21
CA LEU A 589 39.05 17.16 -22.88
C LEU A 589 39.57 15.74 -23.18
N ASN A 590 39.05 14.74 -22.46
CA ASN A 590 39.39 13.34 -22.69
C ASN A 590 38.51 12.76 -23.83
N PRO A 591 39.09 12.30 -24.97
CA PRO A 591 38.32 11.77 -26.10
C PRO A 591 37.49 10.51 -25.78
N GLU A 592 37.81 9.78 -24.71
CA GLU A 592 37.09 8.57 -24.29
C GLU A 592 35.91 8.87 -23.35
N LYS A 593 35.70 10.14 -23.00
CA LYS A 593 34.63 10.55 -22.07
C LYS A 593 33.64 11.47 -22.75
N SER A 594 32.38 11.37 -22.32
CA SER A 594 31.32 12.29 -22.75
C SER A 594 31.22 13.52 -21.85
N TYR A 595 30.68 14.59 -22.40
CA TYR A 595 30.44 15.86 -21.73
C TYR A 595 29.03 16.36 -22.06
N ASP A 596 28.42 17.10 -21.15
CA ASP A 596 27.12 17.73 -21.37
C ASP A 596 27.26 19.25 -21.29
N PHE A 597 26.60 19.96 -22.20
CA PHE A 597 26.65 21.41 -22.31
C PHE A 597 25.25 21.97 -22.03
N TYR A 598 25.19 22.89 -21.08
CA TYR A 598 23.99 23.62 -20.74
C TYR A 598 24.20 25.09 -21.06
N MET A 599 23.22 25.72 -21.72
CA MET A 599 23.31 27.10 -22.17
C MET A 599 22.11 27.91 -21.71
N PHE A 600 22.39 29.10 -21.18
CA PHE A 600 21.38 30.07 -20.81
C PHE A 600 21.56 31.34 -21.64
N GLY A 601 20.47 31.78 -22.27
CA GLY A 601 20.36 33.03 -23.01
C GLY A 601 19.11 33.78 -22.58
N SER A 602 19.23 35.08 -22.31
CA SER A 602 18.16 35.90 -21.77
C SER A 602 18.24 37.35 -22.27
N TYR A 603 17.07 37.88 -22.64
CA TYR A 603 16.86 39.29 -22.94
C TYR A 603 15.44 39.71 -22.51
N MET A 604 15.37 40.62 -21.55
CA MET A 604 14.13 41.03 -20.87
C MET A 604 13.42 42.18 -21.58
N ASN A 605 12.11 42.27 -21.35
CA ASN A 605 11.23 43.35 -21.81
C ASN A 605 11.14 43.49 -23.34
N THR A 606 11.24 42.36 -24.05
CA THR A 606 11.08 42.29 -25.51
C THR A 606 9.82 41.53 -25.92
N THR A 607 9.25 41.90 -27.06
CA THR A 607 8.17 41.19 -27.75
C THR A 607 8.64 40.49 -29.03
N GLU A 608 9.86 40.77 -29.49
CA GLU A 608 10.47 40.16 -30.69
C GLU A 608 11.18 38.87 -30.33
N VAL A 609 11.08 37.82 -31.16
CA VAL A 609 11.72 36.50 -30.91
C VAL A 609 13.23 36.55 -31.17
N HIS A 610 14.02 36.26 -30.13
CA HIS A 610 15.48 36.11 -30.17
C HIS A 610 15.87 34.67 -29.83
N GLU A 611 15.77 33.78 -30.81
CA GLU A 611 16.18 32.38 -30.65
C GLU A 611 17.67 32.23 -30.95
N ALA A 612 18.44 31.59 -30.06
CA ALA A 612 19.82 31.18 -30.32
C ALA A 612 19.84 29.70 -30.72
N GLU A 613 20.63 29.34 -31.74
CA GLU A 613 21.03 27.96 -31.97
C GLU A 613 22.44 27.75 -31.42
N TYR A 614 22.56 26.78 -30.51
CA TYR A 614 23.83 26.33 -29.94
C TYR A 614 24.21 25.01 -30.56
N SER A 615 25.45 24.87 -31.03
CA SER A 615 25.93 23.63 -31.64
C SER A 615 27.27 23.19 -31.09
N THR A 616 27.47 21.88 -30.96
CA THR A 616 28.74 21.25 -30.61
C THR A 616 29.23 20.37 -31.74
N PHE A 617 30.55 20.38 -31.96
CA PHE A 617 31.24 19.58 -32.97
C PHE A 617 32.39 18.83 -32.29
N GLY A 618 32.21 17.52 -32.15
CA GLY A 618 33.23 16.58 -31.68
C GLY A 618 33.27 15.36 -32.61
N THR A 619 33.05 14.15 -32.07
CA THR A 619 32.85 12.95 -32.92
C THR A 619 31.55 12.98 -33.72
N VAL A 620 30.53 13.65 -33.19
CA VAL A 620 29.22 13.87 -33.80
C VAL A 620 28.80 15.33 -33.61
N GLU A 621 27.96 15.81 -34.51
CA GLU A 621 27.41 17.16 -34.47
C GLU A 621 26.05 17.16 -33.76
N ASN A 622 25.85 18.06 -32.81
CA ASN A 622 24.58 18.23 -32.10
C ASN A 622 24.20 19.71 -32.06
N TYR A 623 22.91 20.01 -32.08
CA TYR A 623 22.41 21.38 -32.04
C TYR A 623 21.07 21.47 -31.30
N ILE A 624 20.82 22.63 -30.69
CA ILE A 624 19.57 22.92 -29.98
C ILE A 624 19.25 24.43 -30.01
N GLY A 625 17.96 24.75 -30.10
CA GLY A 625 17.45 26.12 -30.06
C GLY A 625 17.03 26.55 -28.65
N LEU A 626 17.25 27.81 -28.29
CA LEU A 626 16.73 28.44 -27.08
C LEU A 626 16.15 29.82 -27.39
N ASN A 627 14.90 30.04 -27.01
CA ASN A 627 14.30 31.37 -27.06
C ASN A 627 14.74 32.20 -25.84
N GLY A 628 15.50 33.26 -26.06
CA GLY A 628 16.00 34.14 -25.00
C GLY A 628 14.99 35.17 -24.50
N ASN A 629 13.80 35.27 -25.10
CA ASN A 629 12.82 36.30 -24.76
C ASN A 629 12.27 36.17 -23.36
N ASN A 630 12.46 37.19 -22.53
CA ASN A 630 11.98 37.21 -21.15
C ASN A 630 12.30 35.91 -20.40
N ASN A 631 13.43 35.29 -20.74
CA ASN A 631 13.79 33.98 -20.26
C ASN A 631 14.45 34.10 -18.88
N ASP A 632 13.78 33.61 -17.85
CA ASP A 632 14.24 33.56 -16.46
C ASP A 632 14.35 32.11 -15.93
N GLN A 633 14.08 31.10 -16.75
CA GLN A 633 13.92 29.72 -16.28
C GLN A 633 14.38 28.62 -17.26
N SER A 634 14.45 28.91 -18.57
CA SER A 634 14.75 27.89 -19.58
C SER A 634 16.24 27.82 -19.88
N VAL A 635 16.76 26.59 -19.99
CA VAL A 635 18.15 26.28 -20.34
C VAL A 635 18.12 25.30 -21.52
N ALA A 636 19.00 25.49 -22.50
CA ALA A 636 19.23 24.53 -23.58
C ALA A 636 20.27 23.49 -23.16
N GLU A 637 20.07 22.23 -23.53
CA GLU A 637 20.90 21.10 -23.11
C GLU A 637 21.37 20.27 -24.33
N LEU A 638 22.68 20.01 -24.40
CA LEU A 638 23.30 19.08 -25.35
C LEU A 638 24.08 18.04 -24.55
N THR A 639 23.64 16.77 -24.57
CA THR A 639 24.26 15.69 -23.77
C THR A 639 25.07 14.71 -24.60
N SER A 640 25.90 13.91 -23.94
CA SER A 640 26.66 12.81 -24.55
C SER A 640 27.62 13.26 -25.66
N ILE A 641 28.23 14.43 -25.50
CA ILE A 641 29.15 15.01 -26.48
C ILE A 641 30.55 14.43 -26.26
N TYR A 642 31.08 13.72 -27.24
CA TYR A 642 32.44 13.19 -27.21
C TYR A 642 33.39 14.13 -27.97
N PRO A 643 34.54 14.52 -27.38
CA PRO A 643 35.55 15.33 -28.06
C PRO A 643 36.12 14.65 -29.32
N ASP A 644 36.73 15.43 -30.19
CA ASP A 644 37.53 14.86 -31.28
C ASP A 644 38.79 14.13 -30.76
N ALA A 645 39.54 13.51 -31.67
CA ALA A 645 40.72 12.70 -31.32
C ALA A 645 41.84 13.50 -30.63
N ASP A 646 41.85 14.83 -30.79
CA ASP A 646 42.82 15.72 -30.16
C ASP A 646 42.30 16.30 -28.83
N GLY A 647 41.10 15.90 -28.39
CA GLY A 647 40.50 16.36 -27.14
C GLY A 647 39.87 17.75 -27.27
N HIS A 648 39.39 18.12 -28.46
CA HIS A 648 38.68 19.37 -28.69
C HIS A 648 37.17 19.19 -28.84
N ILE A 649 36.42 20.18 -28.36
CA ILE A 649 35.02 20.40 -28.74
C ILE A 649 34.91 21.82 -29.25
N ARG A 650 34.47 21.97 -30.50
CA ARG A 650 34.11 23.27 -31.06
C ARG A 650 32.65 23.54 -30.75
N PHE A 651 32.37 24.71 -30.17
CA PHE A 651 31.03 25.18 -29.81
C PHE A 651 30.72 26.45 -30.59
N THR A 652 29.53 26.54 -31.17
CA THR A 652 29.11 27.74 -31.91
C THR A 652 27.78 28.26 -31.43
N VAL A 653 27.64 29.59 -31.51
CA VAL A 653 26.36 30.29 -31.32
C VAL A 653 26.00 30.95 -32.64
N THR A 654 24.78 30.70 -33.12
CA THR A 654 24.23 31.34 -34.33
C THR A 654 22.80 31.82 -34.08
N PRO A 655 22.28 32.71 -34.93
CA PRO A 655 20.87 33.03 -34.93
C PRO A 655 19.97 31.82 -35.25
N GLY A 656 19.01 31.54 -34.38
CA GLY A 656 18.05 30.47 -34.55
C GLY A 656 17.08 30.70 -35.71
N ALA A 657 16.54 29.61 -36.24
CA ALA A 657 15.67 29.61 -37.42
C ALA A 657 14.36 30.41 -37.20
N THR A 658 13.89 30.53 -35.96
CA THR A 658 12.65 31.24 -35.63
C THR A 658 12.85 32.67 -35.15
N SER A 659 14.10 33.15 -35.07
CA SER A 659 14.39 34.55 -34.72
C SER A 659 13.64 35.50 -35.63
N ALA A 660 12.86 36.41 -35.03
CA ALA A 660 11.89 37.24 -35.73
C ALA A 660 12.29 38.71 -35.80
N ASP A 661 13.28 39.14 -35.01
CA ASP A 661 13.78 40.51 -35.06
C ASP A 661 14.49 40.82 -36.39
N ILE A 662 14.63 42.12 -36.68
CA ILE A 662 15.17 42.61 -37.97
C ILE A 662 16.66 42.29 -38.16
N TYR A 663 17.41 42.11 -37.07
CA TYR A 663 18.85 41.84 -37.11
C TYR A 663 19.18 40.35 -36.87
N LYS A 664 18.17 39.54 -36.52
CA LYS A 664 18.32 38.13 -36.11
C LYS A 664 19.29 38.01 -34.94
N ILE A 665 19.06 38.78 -33.87
CA ILE A 665 19.93 38.81 -32.69
C ILE A 665 19.62 37.63 -31.78
N SER A 666 20.68 37.01 -31.27
CA SER A 666 20.60 35.89 -30.35
C SER A 666 21.65 36.00 -29.26
N TYR A 667 21.34 35.49 -28.07
CA TYR A 667 22.11 35.78 -26.85
C TYR A 667 22.69 34.51 -26.21
N ILE A 668 23.80 34.67 -25.50
CA ILE A 668 24.31 33.72 -24.51
C ILE A 668 24.80 34.51 -23.29
N ASN A 669 24.32 34.15 -22.12
CA ASN A 669 24.62 34.81 -20.85
C ASN A 669 25.52 33.93 -19.98
N ALA A 670 25.17 32.64 -19.90
CA ALA A 670 25.89 31.66 -19.10
C ALA A 670 25.95 30.30 -19.77
N MET A 671 26.94 29.50 -19.40
CA MET A 671 27.09 28.11 -19.80
C MET A 671 27.58 27.26 -18.63
N ALA A 672 27.19 25.99 -18.59
CA ALA A 672 27.81 24.97 -17.76
C ALA A 672 28.30 23.81 -18.62
N ILE A 673 29.53 23.37 -18.40
CA ILE A 673 30.08 22.14 -18.98
C ILE A 673 30.14 21.09 -17.88
N MET A 674 29.40 20.01 -18.04
CA MET A 674 29.37 18.89 -17.10
C MET A 674 30.50 17.92 -17.42
N ILE A 675 31.57 17.97 -16.62
CA ILE A 675 32.77 17.15 -16.81
C ILE A 675 32.66 15.85 -16.00
N PRO A 676 33.11 14.69 -16.52
CA PRO A 676 33.16 13.46 -15.73
C PRO A 676 34.05 13.62 -14.50
N GLY A 677 33.56 13.23 -13.32
CA GLY A 677 34.30 13.32 -12.07
C GLY A 677 33.69 12.45 -10.96
N ILE A 678 34.25 12.52 -9.76
CA ILE A 678 33.68 11.89 -8.57
C ILE A 678 32.84 12.93 -7.84
N VAL A 679 31.54 12.66 -7.70
CA VAL A 679 30.60 13.52 -7.00
C VAL A 679 30.36 12.97 -5.60
N LYS A 680 30.40 13.85 -4.60
CA LYS A 680 30.02 13.50 -3.23
C LYS A 680 28.52 13.61 -3.05
N VAL A 681 27.84 12.47 -2.90
CA VAL A 681 26.44 12.37 -2.53
C VAL A 681 26.28 12.82 -1.09
N ILE A 682 25.54 13.91 -0.88
CA ILE A 682 25.12 14.33 0.46
C ILE A 682 23.82 13.59 0.76
N PRO A 683 23.75 12.75 1.81
CA PRO A 683 22.52 12.07 2.17
C PRO A 683 21.39 13.07 2.37
N PHE A 684 20.25 12.79 1.76
CA PHE A 684 19.05 13.58 1.94
C PHE A 684 18.60 13.43 3.39
N GLU A 685 18.87 14.46 4.19
CA GLU A 685 18.22 14.70 5.46
C GLU A 685 17.10 15.70 5.17
N PRO A 686 15.81 15.35 5.27
CA PRO A 686 14.77 16.38 5.30
C PRO A 686 15.12 17.25 6.49
N VAL A 687 15.55 18.47 6.21
CA VAL A 687 15.97 19.41 7.24
C VAL A 687 14.79 19.52 8.18
N ALA A 688 14.96 19.02 9.41
CA ALA A 688 14.11 19.47 10.51
C ALA A 688 14.55 20.90 10.81
N GLU A 689 14.21 21.82 9.91
CA GLU A 689 13.97 23.19 10.35
C GLU A 689 12.90 23.08 11.42
N GLY A 690 13.03 23.85 12.50
CA GLY A 690 12.24 23.69 13.71
C GLY A 690 10.74 23.91 13.49
N PRO A 691 10.03 24.58 14.41
CA PRO A 691 8.63 24.92 14.16
C PRO A 691 8.49 25.67 12.82
N TRP A 692 7.46 25.34 12.02
CA TRP A 692 7.23 26.02 10.73
C TRP A 692 7.17 27.54 10.91
N ASP A 693 7.84 28.27 10.02
CA ASP A 693 8.00 29.73 10.10
C ASP A 693 6.80 30.51 9.54
N GLY A 694 5.80 29.81 8.99
CA GLY A 694 4.60 30.42 8.41
C GLY A 694 4.76 30.89 6.96
N ILE A 695 5.95 30.72 6.37
CA ILE A 695 6.31 31.28 5.06
C ILE A 695 6.88 30.20 4.14
N SER A 696 7.80 29.38 4.64
CA SER A 696 8.51 28.35 3.89
C SER A 696 7.56 27.32 3.28
N MET A 697 7.84 26.94 2.02
CA MET A 697 7.15 25.89 1.28
C MET A 697 8.18 25.06 0.53
N ILE A 698 8.23 23.76 0.80
CA ILE A 698 9.18 22.82 0.19
C ILE A 698 8.38 21.72 -0.50
N GLU A 699 8.70 21.38 -1.75
CA GLU A 699 8.02 20.26 -2.42
C GLU A 699 8.38 18.93 -1.72
N PRO A 700 7.41 18.14 -1.24
CA PRO A 700 7.68 16.87 -0.60
C PRO A 700 8.05 15.79 -1.62
N ALA A 701 8.85 14.83 -1.16
CA ALA A 701 9.05 13.58 -1.87
C ALA A 701 7.72 12.83 -2.06
N ARG A 702 7.66 11.95 -3.07
CA ARG A 702 6.49 11.11 -3.36
C ARG A 702 6.81 9.64 -3.14
N ASP A 703 5.87 8.89 -2.58
CA ASP A 703 5.96 7.44 -2.49
C ASP A 703 5.57 6.74 -3.81
N VAL A 704 5.68 5.42 -3.84
CA VAL A 704 5.36 4.58 -5.02
C VAL A 704 3.90 4.67 -5.48
N SER A 705 3.00 5.08 -4.60
CA SER A 705 1.59 5.30 -4.90
C SER A 705 1.31 6.75 -5.31
N GLY A 706 2.35 7.57 -5.44
CA GLY A 706 2.27 8.99 -5.78
C GLY A 706 1.89 9.90 -4.61
N ASN A 707 1.83 9.38 -3.38
CA ASN A 707 1.46 10.19 -2.21
C ASN A 707 2.62 11.11 -1.82
N CYS A 708 2.33 12.37 -1.52
CA CYS A 708 3.28 13.27 -0.90
C CYS A 708 3.63 12.77 0.51
N VAL A 709 4.91 12.53 0.79
CA VAL A 709 5.40 12.10 2.10
C VAL A 709 5.90 13.31 2.86
N ILE A 710 5.27 13.61 4.00
CA ILE A 710 5.43 14.86 4.73
C ILE A 710 6.27 14.62 5.98
N TYR A 711 7.42 15.29 6.03
CA TYR A 711 8.31 15.33 7.18
C TYR A 711 8.31 16.69 7.87
N THR A 712 7.89 17.78 7.24
CA THR A 712 8.01 19.13 7.82
C THR A 712 6.74 19.94 7.64
N GLY A 713 6.58 21.00 8.43
CA GLY A 713 5.48 21.95 8.24
C GLY A 713 5.58 22.69 6.90
N ALA A 714 6.80 22.96 6.39
CA ALA A 714 7.02 23.58 5.08
C ALA A 714 6.54 22.69 3.92
N GLU A 715 6.76 21.38 4.00
CA GLU A 715 6.24 20.41 3.03
C GLU A 715 4.71 20.32 3.06
N LEU A 716 4.13 20.33 4.27
CA LEU A 716 2.68 20.34 4.43
C LEU A 716 2.05 21.63 3.89
N ALA A 717 2.70 22.77 4.13
CA ALA A 717 2.31 24.08 3.61
C ALA A 717 2.37 24.14 2.08
N TRP A 718 3.40 23.55 1.47
CA TRP A 718 3.50 23.42 0.01
C TRP A 718 2.29 22.65 -0.56
N VAL A 719 1.94 21.50 0.05
CA VAL A 719 0.79 20.71 -0.38
C VAL A 719 -0.52 21.49 -0.24
N ALA A 720 -0.71 22.17 0.90
CA ALA A 720 -1.88 23.01 1.11
C ALA A 720 -2.01 24.07 0.00
N ASN A 721 -0.91 24.75 -0.34
CA ASN A 721 -0.86 25.73 -1.41
C ASN A 721 -1.19 25.11 -2.78
N GLN A 722 -0.64 23.94 -3.13
CA GLN A 722 -0.96 23.26 -4.40
C GLN A 722 -2.46 22.94 -4.52
N VAL A 723 -3.05 22.35 -3.48
CA VAL A 723 -4.49 22.04 -3.46
C VAL A 723 -5.32 23.32 -3.61
N ASN A 724 -4.94 24.38 -2.89
CA ASN A 724 -5.66 25.65 -2.91
C ASN A 724 -5.59 26.35 -4.28
N GLN A 725 -4.52 26.14 -5.04
CA GLN A 725 -4.37 26.57 -6.44
C GLN A 725 -5.12 25.69 -7.45
N GLY A 726 -5.69 24.55 -7.00
CA GLY A 726 -6.45 23.63 -7.82
C GLY A 726 -5.62 22.53 -8.48
N HIS A 727 -4.37 22.35 -8.05
CA HIS A 727 -3.56 21.21 -8.47
C HIS A 727 -4.01 19.93 -7.75
N ALA A 728 -4.05 18.83 -8.49
CA ALA A 728 -4.49 17.54 -7.96
C ALA A 728 -3.40 16.95 -7.05
N ILE A 729 -3.71 16.82 -5.76
CA ILE A 729 -2.96 16.01 -4.80
C ILE A 729 -3.86 14.86 -4.35
N THR A 730 -3.53 13.65 -4.82
CA THR A 730 -4.37 12.46 -4.59
C THR A 730 -4.10 11.77 -3.26
N GLY A 731 -2.92 12.00 -2.66
CA GLY A 731 -2.58 11.41 -1.37
C GLY A 731 -1.46 12.12 -0.61
N ILE A 732 -1.58 12.14 0.71
CA ILE A 732 -0.67 12.77 1.67
C ILE A 732 -0.41 11.73 2.76
N LYS A 733 0.86 11.48 3.10
CA LYS A 733 1.28 10.63 4.21
C LYS A 733 2.13 11.42 5.18
N ILE A 734 1.69 11.54 6.42
CA ILE A 734 2.49 12.17 7.48
C ILE A 734 3.49 11.12 7.97
N ALA A 735 4.78 11.43 7.90
CA ALA A 735 5.86 10.48 8.20
C ALA A 735 6.57 10.74 9.53
N LYS A 736 6.25 11.85 10.21
CA LYS A 736 6.69 12.20 11.56
C LYS A 736 5.75 13.23 12.17
N ASP A 737 5.91 13.52 13.47
CA ASP A 737 5.19 14.62 14.10
C ASP A 737 5.56 15.98 13.45
N ILE A 738 4.54 16.82 13.21
CA ILE A 738 4.66 18.08 12.48
C ILE A 738 4.33 19.26 13.40
N ASP A 739 5.30 20.16 13.58
CA ASP A 739 5.12 21.42 14.29
C ASP A 739 4.79 22.55 13.31
N LEU A 740 3.57 23.09 13.38
CA LEU A 740 3.16 24.24 12.57
C LEU A 740 3.53 25.60 13.18
N GLY A 741 4.29 25.61 14.28
CA GLY A 741 4.94 26.80 14.84
C GLY A 741 4.01 27.89 15.35
N ASN A 742 2.72 27.57 15.54
CA ASN A 742 1.69 28.53 15.92
C ASN A 742 1.63 29.73 14.96
N GLN A 743 1.94 29.48 13.69
CA GLN A 743 1.87 30.46 12.61
C GLN A 743 0.51 30.38 11.91
N PRO A 744 0.03 31.47 11.28
CA PRO A 744 -1.23 31.47 10.55
C PRO A 744 -1.30 30.37 9.46
N TRP A 745 -2.07 29.33 9.73
CA TRP A 745 -2.31 28.22 8.83
C TRP A 745 -3.42 28.56 7.84
N THR A 746 -3.12 28.43 6.54
CA THR A 746 -4.14 28.44 5.50
C THR A 746 -4.67 27.02 5.31
N PRO A 747 -5.97 26.76 5.51
CA PRO A 747 -6.54 25.43 5.39
C PRO A 747 -6.24 24.74 4.05
N ILE A 748 -6.04 23.42 4.07
CA ILE A 748 -6.04 22.62 2.84
C ILE A 748 -7.45 22.64 2.25
N GLY A 749 -7.56 22.83 0.95
CA GLY A 749 -8.87 22.88 0.31
C GLY A 749 -9.61 24.21 0.52
N TYR A 750 -8.85 25.28 0.71
CA TYR A 750 -9.33 26.66 0.82
C TYR A 750 -9.59 27.22 -0.59
N GLY A 751 -10.83 27.60 -0.88
CA GLY A 751 -11.28 28.04 -2.22
C GLY A 751 -11.53 26.89 -3.22
N THR A 752 -10.70 25.85 -3.22
CA THR A 752 -10.86 24.64 -4.04
C THR A 752 -10.95 23.41 -3.13
N TYR A 753 -12.02 22.63 -3.20
CA TYR A 753 -12.22 21.51 -2.27
C TYR A 753 -11.13 20.44 -2.39
N PHE A 754 -10.66 19.93 -1.25
CA PHE A 754 -9.77 18.77 -1.23
C PHE A 754 -10.52 17.48 -1.59
N THR A 755 -9.89 16.63 -2.40
CA THR A 755 -10.48 15.37 -2.89
C THR A 755 -9.57 14.14 -2.73
N GLY A 756 -8.36 14.33 -2.20
CA GLY A 756 -7.36 13.27 -2.02
C GLY A 756 -7.50 12.55 -0.68
N LYS A 757 -6.49 11.75 -0.33
CA LYS A 757 -6.40 11.04 0.94
C LYS A 757 -5.33 11.62 1.85
N ILE A 758 -5.55 11.61 3.16
CA ILE A 758 -4.54 11.94 4.16
C ILE A 758 -4.44 10.77 5.15
N ASP A 759 -3.27 10.16 5.23
CA ASP A 759 -2.93 9.16 6.26
C ASP A 759 -1.89 9.75 7.20
N GLY A 760 -2.31 9.98 8.45
CA GLY A 760 -1.45 10.49 9.50
C GLY A 760 -0.51 9.44 10.08
N GLN A 761 -0.72 8.15 9.79
CA GLN A 761 0.05 7.02 10.34
C GLN A 761 0.15 7.00 11.88
N GLY A 762 -0.72 7.72 12.58
CA GLY A 762 -0.73 7.88 14.03
C GLY A 762 0.10 9.06 14.55
N TYR A 763 0.77 9.81 13.69
CA TYR A 763 1.58 10.98 14.07
C TYR A 763 0.72 12.19 14.45
N HIS A 764 1.37 13.13 15.13
CA HIS A 764 0.76 14.33 15.69
C HIS A 764 1.11 15.57 14.87
N ILE A 765 0.11 16.33 14.46
CA ILE A 765 0.26 17.70 13.97
C ILE A 765 -0.08 18.64 15.12
N TYR A 766 0.89 19.41 15.62
CA TYR A 766 0.71 20.29 16.77
C TYR A 766 1.00 21.75 16.44
N ASN A 767 0.59 22.65 17.33
CA ASN A 767 0.68 24.11 17.17
C ASN A 767 0.02 24.65 15.89
N MET A 768 -1.05 24.00 15.38
CA MET A 768 -1.85 24.58 14.30
C MET A 768 -2.50 25.88 14.78
N TYR A 769 -2.32 27.00 14.07
CA TYR A 769 -3.00 28.25 14.42
C TYR A 769 -3.83 28.79 13.26
N ILE A 770 -5.15 28.88 13.43
CA ILE A 770 -6.04 29.49 12.43
C ILE A 770 -6.67 30.75 13.02
N ASN A 771 -6.54 31.86 12.31
CA ASN A 771 -7.29 33.07 12.57
C ASN A 771 -8.10 33.46 11.33
N LYS A 772 -9.44 33.52 11.45
CA LYS A 772 -10.30 33.81 10.29
C LYS A 772 -10.12 35.23 9.74
N SER A 773 -9.55 36.20 10.47
CA SER A 773 -9.16 37.50 9.88
C SER A 773 -8.10 37.37 8.81
N ASP A 774 -7.24 36.36 8.95
CA ASP A 774 -6.09 36.11 8.08
C ASP A 774 -6.50 35.22 6.90
N LEU A 775 -7.73 34.72 6.91
CA LEU A 775 -8.36 33.98 5.82
C LEU A 775 -9.32 34.89 5.04
N THR A 776 -9.09 35.08 3.74
CA THR A 776 -9.92 35.91 2.84
C THR A 776 -11.40 35.43 2.71
N GLU A 777 -12.27 36.21 2.05
CA GLU A 777 -13.72 35.93 1.92
C GLU A 777 -14.09 34.76 0.96
N LYS A 778 -13.12 34.18 0.24
CA LYS A 778 -13.39 33.18 -0.82
C LYS A 778 -13.96 31.84 -0.31
N SER A 779 -13.87 31.56 1.01
CA SER A 779 -14.51 30.40 1.63
C SER A 779 -14.82 30.64 3.11
N ASN A 780 -16.08 30.42 3.50
CA ASN A 780 -16.60 30.63 4.86
C ASN A 780 -16.39 29.40 5.77
N PHE A 781 -15.23 28.76 5.74
CA PHE A 781 -14.96 27.56 6.53
C PHE A 781 -13.54 27.54 7.09
N ALA A 782 -13.38 27.03 8.31
CA ALA A 782 -12.13 26.95 9.05
C ALA A 782 -11.93 25.54 9.64
N GLY A 783 -10.68 25.08 9.59
CA GLY A 783 -10.18 23.79 10.05
C GLY A 783 -8.84 23.48 9.40
N PHE A 784 -8.16 22.42 9.83
CA PHE A 784 -6.95 21.92 9.15
C PHE A 784 -7.18 21.79 7.64
N ILE A 785 -8.36 21.28 7.29
CA ILE A 785 -8.95 21.27 5.96
C ILE A 785 -10.16 22.21 5.95
N GLY A 786 -10.20 23.11 4.97
CA GLY A 786 -11.32 24.01 4.78
C GLY A 786 -12.58 23.27 4.37
N GLY A 787 -12.51 22.53 3.26
CA GLY A 787 -13.59 21.65 2.87
C GLY A 787 -13.20 20.54 1.90
N THR A 788 -14.05 19.51 1.88
CA THR A 788 -13.94 18.33 1.01
C THR A 788 -15.17 18.16 0.11
N ASN A 789 -14.98 17.52 -1.06
CA ASN A 789 -16.05 17.30 -2.03
C ASN A 789 -15.90 16.01 -2.84
N SER A 790 -15.42 14.93 -2.23
CA SER A 790 -15.27 13.62 -2.88
C SER A 790 -15.53 12.48 -1.88
N GLU A 791 -16.28 11.46 -2.30
CA GLU A 791 -16.48 10.23 -1.52
C GLU A 791 -15.23 9.34 -1.51
N SER A 792 -14.23 9.63 -2.35
CA SER A 792 -12.91 8.99 -2.30
C SER A 792 -11.93 9.71 -1.37
N CYS A 793 -12.35 10.82 -0.77
CA CYS A 793 -11.53 11.57 0.19
C CYS A 793 -11.53 10.82 1.52
N ASP A 794 -10.36 10.40 2.00
CA ASP A 794 -10.21 9.73 3.30
C ASP A 794 -9.25 10.52 4.19
N ILE A 795 -9.56 10.64 5.48
CA ILE A 795 -8.71 11.29 6.49
C ILE A 795 -8.54 10.31 7.63
N ILE A 796 -7.36 9.73 7.81
CA ILE A 796 -7.18 8.62 8.75
C ILE A 796 -5.95 8.82 9.63
N ASN A 797 -6.01 8.33 10.88
CA ASN A 797 -4.86 8.18 11.78
C ASN A 797 -4.10 9.48 12.13
N ILE A 798 -4.80 10.58 12.42
CA ILE A 798 -4.15 11.87 12.73
C ILE A 798 -4.51 12.33 14.14
N ASN A 799 -3.50 12.75 14.90
CA ASN A 799 -3.71 13.56 16.11
C ASN A 799 -3.47 15.04 15.77
N LEU A 800 -4.33 15.95 16.26
CA LEU A 800 -4.29 17.37 15.93
C LEU A 800 -4.40 18.24 17.18
N SER A 801 -3.44 19.16 17.34
CA SER A 801 -3.42 20.16 18.42
C SER A 801 -3.16 21.56 17.90
N GLY A 802 -3.68 22.55 18.63
CA GLY A 802 -3.49 23.95 18.28
C GLY A 802 -4.65 24.84 18.71
N LYS A 803 -4.89 25.91 17.97
CA LYS A 803 -5.89 26.94 18.27
C LYS A 803 -6.57 27.48 17.02
N ILE A 804 -7.89 27.69 17.10
CA ILE A 804 -8.71 28.36 16.10
C ILE A 804 -9.38 29.57 16.75
N ASP A 805 -9.01 30.77 16.32
CA ASP A 805 -9.62 32.03 16.74
C ASP A 805 -10.56 32.57 15.65
N ILE A 806 -11.83 32.77 15.99
CA ILE A 806 -12.86 33.34 15.12
C ILE A 806 -13.15 34.78 15.55
N PRO A 807 -12.52 35.80 14.94
CA PRO A 807 -12.65 37.20 15.34
C PRO A 807 -14.05 37.77 15.13
N ALA A 808 -14.33 38.89 15.80
CA ALA A 808 -15.62 39.60 15.76
C ALA A 808 -16.06 40.04 14.35
N SER A 809 -15.14 40.15 13.39
CA SER A 809 -15.42 40.50 11.99
C SER A 809 -16.12 39.38 11.20
N VAL A 810 -16.17 38.16 11.72
CA VAL A 810 -16.69 36.99 11.00
C VAL A 810 -18.23 36.95 11.00
N ALA A 811 -18.82 36.89 9.80
CA ALA A 811 -20.26 36.92 9.57
C ALA A 811 -20.99 35.58 9.76
N GLN A 812 -22.33 35.66 9.83
CA GLN A 812 -23.26 34.53 9.86
C GLN A 812 -23.17 33.73 8.56
N LYS A 813 -22.55 32.53 8.63
CA LYS A 813 -22.45 31.45 7.63
C LYS A 813 -21.17 30.65 7.80
N THR A 814 -20.23 31.10 8.62
CA THR A 814 -18.95 30.42 8.81
C THR A 814 -19.14 29.05 9.46
N GLN A 815 -18.45 28.03 8.93
CA GLN A 815 -18.36 26.69 9.49
C GLN A 815 -16.99 26.49 10.15
N VAL A 816 -16.94 26.00 11.39
CA VAL A 816 -15.70 25.86 12.15
C VAL A 816 -15.57 24.46 12.75
N GLY A 817 -14.57 23.69 12.31
CA GLY A 817 -14.20 22.43 12.93
C GLY A 817 -12.70 22.25 12.96
N SER A 818 -12.13 21.53 13.94
CA SER A 818 -10.66 21.39 14.05
C SER A 818 -10.05 20.77 12.80
N PHE A 819 -10.63 19.67 12.30
CA PHE A 819 -10.17 18.97 11.11
C PHE A 819 -10.81 19.48 9.84
N VAL A 820 -12.14 19.50 9.77
CA VAL A 820 -12.85 19.91 8.54
C VAL A 820 -13.91 20.95 8.84
N GLY A 821 -13.79 22.12 8.22
CA GLY A 821 -14.83 23.14 8.28
C GLY A 821 -16.12 22.67 7.59
N LYS A 822 -16.03 22.25 6.32
CA LYS A 822 -17.19 21.81 5.54
C LYS A 822 -16.93 20.58 4.67
N ALA A 823 -17.53 19.45 5.03
CA ALA A 823 -17.54 18.24 4.20
C ALA A 823 -18.81 18.19 3.32
N ASN A 824 -18.69 18.60 2.04
CA ASN A 824 -19.76 18.35 1.07
C ASN A 824 -19.84 16.87 0.69
N ALA A 825 -18.69 16.22 0.57
CA ALA A 825 -18.53 14.79 0.45
C ALA A 825 -17.15 14.42 1.00
N LEU A 826 -17.13 13.43 1.88
CA LEU A 826 -15.95 12.83 2.50
C LEU A 826 -16.24 11.33 2.56
N GLY A 827 -15.32 10.48 2.12
CA GLY A 827 -15.49 9.03 2.21
C GLY A 827 -15.47 8.59 3.66
N ASN A 828 -14.27 8.59 4.25
CA ASN A 828 -14.08 8.17 5.63
C ASN A 828 -13.20 9.15 6.42
N MET A 829 -13.55 9.34 7.69
CA MET A 829 -12.66 9.89 8.70
C MET A 829 -12.52 8.88 9.82
N ILE A 830 -11.32 8.34 10.01
CA ILE A 830 -11.11 7.17 10.88
C ILE A 830 -9.94 7.41 11.82
N ASN A 831 -10.11 7.12 13.12
CA ASN A 831 -9.01 7.14 14.09
C ASN A 831 -8.30 8.51 14.15
N CYS A 832 -9.09 9.58 14.21
CA CYS A 832 -8.60 10.95 14.28
C CYS A 832 -8.97 11.60 15.61
N HIS A 833 -7.99 12.19 16.29
CA HIS A 833 -8.16 12.87 17.57
C HIS A 833 -7.81 14.35 17.46
N SER A 834 -8.57 15.22 18.13
CA SER A 834 -8.26 16.64 18.24
C SER A 834 -8.43 17.17 19.66
N ASP A 835 -7.46 17.94 20.14
CA ASP A 835 -7.56 18.75 21.36
C ASP A 835 -7.52 20.27 21.10
N VAL A 836 -7.63 20.67 19.82
CA VAL A 836 -7.59 22.07 19.36
C VAL A 836 -8.53 22.97 20.16
N GLU A 837 -8.02 24.11 20.64
CA GLU A 837 -8.82 25.15 21.28
C GLU A 837 -9.59 25.98 20.24
N ILE A 838 -10.91 26.08 20.35
CA ILE A 838 -11.77 26.85 19.44
C ILE A 838 -12.37 28.05 20.18
N ASN A 839 -11.92 29.26 19.86
CA ASN A 839 -12.36 30.51 20.48
C ASN A 839 -13.25 31.32 19.54
N ILE A 840 -14.49 31.61 19.95
CA ILE A 840 -15.50 32.29 19.13
C ILE A 840 -15.77 33.69 19.66
N MET A 841 -15.28 34.70 18.95
CA MET A 841 -15.61 36.13 19.17
C MET A 841 -16.54 36.68 18.08
N GLY A 842 -16.65 36.00 16.94
CA GLY A 842 -17.54 36.32 15.82
C GLY A 842 -18.88 35.60 15.88
N ALA A 843 -19.50 35.38 14.71
CA ALA A 843 -20.84 34.81 14.58
C ALA A 843 -20.95 33.60 13.62
N PRO A 844 -20.18 32.51 13.79
CA PRO A 844 -20.32 31.32 12.94
C PRO A 844 -21.71 30.68 13.03
N ALA A 845 -22.05 29.92 11.99
CA ALA A 845 -23.32 29.20 11.91
C ALA A 845 -23.25 27.86 12.65
N TYR A 846 -22.22 27.06 12.34
CA TYR A 846 -22.02 25.74 12.93
C TYR A 846 -20.59 25.62 13.42
N VAL A 847 -20.45 25.04 14.61
CA VAL A 847 -19.17 24.74 15.25
C VAL A 847 -19.18 23.27 15.67
N GLY A 848 -18.16 22.51 15.31
CA GLY A 848 -17.97 21.15 15.81
C GLY A 848 -16.55 20.96 16.28
N GLY A 849 -16.31 20.16 17.32
CA GLY A 849 -14.94 19.90 17.76
C GLY A 849 -14.09 19.24 16.68
N VAL A 850 -14.65 18.33 15.88
CA VAL A 850 -13.94 17.65 14.77
C VAL A 850 -14.39 18.20 13.40
N LEU A 851 -15.70 18.19 13.13
CA LEU A 851 -16.29 18.70 11.88
C LEU A 851 -17.40 19.70 12.14
N ALA A 852 -17.44 20.83 11.43
CA ALA A 852 -18.56 21.75 11.60
C ALA A 852 -19.82 21.35 10.82
N PHE A 853 -19.65 20.88 9.58
CA PHE A 853 -20.76 20.61 8.67
C PHE A 853 -20.46 19.41 7.79
N MET A 854 -21.43 18.51 7.68
CA MET A 854 -21.33 17.32 6.84
C MET A 854 -22.61 17.09 6.02
N LYS A 855 -22.46 16.66 4.76
CA LYS A 855 -23.57 16.08 3.97
C LYS A 855 -23.49 14.56 3.88
N ASN A 856 -22.33 14.01 3.53
CA ASN A 856 -22.08 12.59 3.32
C ASN A 856 -20.67 12.26 3.83
N ALA A 857 -20.57 11.46 4.89
CA ALA A 857 -19.32 10.90 5.40
C ALA A 857 -19.53 9.79 6.43
N ASN A 858 -18.51 8.93 6.54
CA ASN A 858 -18.36 7.98 7.64
C ASN A 858 -17.31 8.49 8.63
N ILE A 859 -17.72 8.88 9.82
CA ILE A 859 -16.81 9.21 10.93
C ILE A 859 -16.77 8.03 11.88
N LYS A 860 -15.58 7.44 12.03
CA LYS A 860 -15.35 6.28 12.87
C LYS A 860 -14.19 6.50 13.83
N ASN A 861 -14.31 6.08 15.09
CA ASN A 861 -13.20 6.10 16.05
C ASN A 861 -12.54 7.48 16.18
N CYS A 862 -13.32 8.56 16.09
CA CYS A 862 -12.81 9.93 16.16
C CYS A 862 -13.15 10.57 17.50
N SER A 863 -12.30 11.46 17.99
CA SER A 863 -12.53 12.08 19.28
C SER A 863 -12.09 13.52 19.39
N TYR A 864 -12.68 14.20 20.37
CA TYR A 864 -12.35 15.58 20.69
C TYR A 864 -12.29 15.82 22.20
N SER A 865 -11.14 16.32 22.66
CA SER A 865 -10.85 16.67 24.06
C SER A 865 -10.53 18.16 24.26
N GLY A 866 -10.63 18.97 23.20
CA GLY A 866 -10.33 20.40 23.23
C GLY A 866 -11.42 21.26 23.86
N ASN A 867 -11.19 22.58 23.88
CA ASN A 867 -12.11 23.55 24.47
C ASN A 867 -12.80 24.37 23.38
N ILE A 868 -14.13 24.40 23.36
CA ILE A 868 -14.95 25.29 22.51
C ILE A 868 -15.50 26.41 23.40
N THR A 869 -14.97 27.62 23.25
CA THR A 869 -15.35 28.77 24.07
C THR A 869 -15.99 29.86 23.22
N ILE A 870 -17.25 30.20 23.49
CA ILE A 870 -17.87 31.43 22.99
C ILE A 870 -17.55 32.56 23.97
N ALA A 871 -16.85 33.58 23.48
CA ALA A 871 -16.52 34.78 24.23
C ALA A 871 -17.78 35.63 24.47
N THR A 872 -17.73 36.54 25.44
CA THR A 872 -18.87 37.43 25.77
C THR A 872 -19.36 38.26 24.58
N SER A 873 -18.48 38.61 23.63
CA SER A 873 -18.81 39.32 22.40
C SER A 873 -19.28 38.42 21.26
N GLY A 874 -19.01 37.12 21.35
CA GLY A 874 -19.27 36.15 20.30
C GLY A 874 -20.63 35.48 20.41
N LYS A 875 -21.00 34.75 19.36
CA LYS A 875 -22.21 33.93 19.31
C LYS A 875 -22.10 32.81 18.29
N VAL A 876 -22.88 31.75 18.47
CA VAL A 876 -23.11 30.74 17.43
C VAL A 876 -24.58 30.75 17.07
N THR A 877 -24.88 30.91 15.78
CA THR A 877 -26.25 31.20 15.34
C THR A 877 -27.12 29.97 15.08
N ASN A 878 -26.52 28.79 14.85
CA ASN A 878 -27.24 27.52 14.76
C ASN A 878 -26.70 26.49 15.77
N GLY A 879 -25.72 25.67 15.40
CA GLY A 879 -25.42 24.43 16.11
C GLY A 879 -23.98 24.31 16.61
N ILE A 880 -23.82 23.75 17.81
CA ILE A 880 -22.51 23.46 18.42
C ILE A 880 -22.47 21.99 18.85
N GLY A 881 -21.50 21.23 18.34
CA GLY A 881 -21.30 19.84 18.76
C GLY A 881 -19.89 19.55 19.25
N GLY A 882 -19.75 18.60 20.17
CA GLY A 882 -18.44 18.13 20.61
C GLY A 882 -17.68 17.41 19.48
N ILE A 883 -18.35 16.60 18.65
CA ILE A 883 -17.76 16.04 17.41
C ILE A 883 -18.22 16.81 16.17
N LEU A 884 -19.54 16.95 15.98
CA LEU A 884 -20.17 17.52 14.77
C LEU A 884 -21.06 18.72 15.06
N GLY A 885 -20.83 19.80 14.31
CA GLY A 885 -21.73 20.95 14.31
C GLY A 885 -23.09 20.63 13.67
N CYS A 886 -23.15 19.91 12.54
CA CYS A 886 -24.39 19.35 11.99
C CYS A 886 -24.15 18.34 10.86
N THR A 887 -25.18 17.52 10.62
CA THR A 887 -25.42 16.78 9.37
C THR A 887 -26.61 17.39 8.65
N ASN A 888 -26.45 17.84 7.41
CA ASN A 888 -27.53 18.54 6.71
C ASN A 888 -27.47 18.37 5.19
N SER A 889 -28.51 17.74 4.63
CA SER A 889 -28.64 17.53 3.19
C SER A 889 -30.08 17.18 2.79
N SER A 890 -30.39 17.44 1.51
CA SER A 890 -31.63 17.02 0.85
C SER A 890 -31.37 16.09 -0.33
N THR A 891 -30.15 15.55 -0.43
CA THR A 891 -29.74 14.60 -1.47
C THR A 891 -30.29 13.22 -1.15
N THR A 892 -30.82 12.52 -2.15
CA THR A 892 -31.37 11.17 -1.99
C THR A 892 -30.26 10.12 -2.00
N GLY A 893 -30.35 9.13 -1.12
CA GLY A 893 -29.48 7.94 -1.15
C GLY A 893 -28.10 8.11 -0.52
N ILE A 894 -27.83 9.25 0.13
CA ILE A 894 -26.64 9.43 0.97
C ILE A 894 -26.88 8.83 2.36
N GLU A 895 -25.81 8.41 3.00
CA GLU A 895 -25.80 7.85 4.35
C GLU A 895 -24.69 8.55 5.15
N ALA A 896 -24.98 8.97 6.38
CA ALA A 896 -23.98 9.51 7.30
C ALA A 896 -23.83 8.59 8.50
N VAL A 897 -22.60 8.21 8.82
CA VAL A 897 -22.32 7.31 9.94
C VAL A 897 -21.42 8.02 10.94
N ILE A 898 -21.81 8.04 12.20
CA ILE A 898 -21.00 8.46 13.34
C ILE A 898 -20.91 7.30 14.31
N ASN A 899 -19.77 6.63 14.32
CA ASN A 899 -19.60 5.38 15.04
C ASN A 899 -18.28 5.34 15.84
N GLY A 900 -18.29 4.81 17.06
CA GLY A 900 -17.05 4.69 17.82
C GLY A 900 -16.44 6.02 18.27
N CYS A 901 -17.18 7.13 18.27
CA CYS A 901 -16.64 8.46 18.55
C CYS A 901 -16.83 8.88 20.00
N TYR A 902 -15.98 9.78 20.51
CA TYR A 902 -16.14 10.29 21.86
C TYR A 902 -15.74 11.75 22.10
N PHE A 903 -16.52 12.42 22.94
CA PHE A 903 -16.27 13.79 23.38
C PHE A 903 -15.87 13.83 24.86
N ASP A 904 -14.66 14.33 25.13
CA ASP A 904 -14.06 14.53 26.46
C ASP A 904 -13.58 15.99 26.66
N GLY A 905 -14.02 16.89 25.78
CA GLY A 905 -13.61 18.30 25.82
C GLY A 905 -14.50 19.17 26.69
N SER A 906 -14.47 20.47 26.44
CA SER A 906 -15.44 21.40 27.02
C SER A 906 -16.14 22.25 25.96
N ILE A 907 -17.42 22.53 26.17
CA ILE A 907 -18.19 23.53 25.43
C ILE A 907 -18.67 24.56 26.45
N LYS A 908 -18.31 25.84 26.26
CA LYS A 908 -18.70 26.93 27.15
C LYS A 908 -19.24 28.12 26.38
N ASN A 909 -20.45 28.56 26.71
CA ASN A 909 -21.05 29.76 26.14
C ASN A 909 -21.06 30.92 27.14
N ASN A 910 -20.13 31.86 27.01
CA ASN A 910 -20.13 33.11 27.78
C ASN A 910 -20.86 34.26 27.07
N GLY A 911 -21.35 34.03 25.85
CA GLY A 911 -22.08 35.01 25.06
C GLY A 911 -23.51 35.20 25.56
N SER A 912 -24.13 36.32 25.19
CA SER A 912 -25.52 36.63 25.57
C SER A 912 -26.57 35.96 24.68
N GLU A 913 -26.18 35.48 23.49
CA GLU A 913 -27.07 34.80 22.55
C GLU A 913 -27.02 33.27 22.72
N ILE A 914 -28.19 32.66 22.64
CA ILE A 914 -28.40 31.22 22.80
C ILE A 914 -28.37 30.55 21.41
N PRO A 915 -27.50 29.56 21.16
CA PRO A 915 -27.52 28.78 19.93
C PRO A 915 -28.84 28.00 19.77
N LYS A 916 -29.14 27.57 18.55
CA LYS A 916 -30.33 26.74 18.30
C LYS A 916 -30.13 25.31 18.77
N TYR A 917 -28.94 24.76 18.56
CA TYR A 917 -28.66 23.34 18.79
C TYR A 917 -27.37 23.13 19.57
N VAL A 918 -27.37 22.26 20.57
CA VAL A 918 -26.14 21.83 21.26
C VAL A 918 -26.15 20.34 21.63
N ALA A 919 -25.02 19.66 21.44
CA ALA A 919 -24.82 18.28 21.92
C ALA A 919 -23.35 17.86 22.01
N GLY A 920 -23.07 16.71 22.65
CA GLY A 920 -21.72 16.13 22.72
C GLY A 920 -21.26 15.47 21.42
N ILE A 921 -22.15 14.78 20.68
CA ILE A 921 -21.79 14.13 19.41
C ILE A 921 -22.21 14.99 18.21
N ASN A 922 -23.50 15.11 17.90
CA ASN A 922 -23.98 15.89 16.75
C ASN A 922 -25.09 16.87 17.15
N SER A 923 -24.88 18.18 16.96
CA SER A 923 -25.86 19.16 17.44
C SER A 923 -27.19 19.11 16.66
N TYR A 924 -27.14 18.91 15.34
CA TYR A 924 -28.32 18.94 14.47
C TYR A 924 -28.23 17.95 13.34
N SER A 925 -29.21 17.04 13.32
CA SER A 925 -29.38 15.98 12.32
C SER A 925 -30.50 16.33 11.36
N ASN A 926 -30.19 16.58 10.07
CA ASN A 926 -31.16 17.04 9.08
C ASN A 926 -30.91 16.48 7.68
N LEU A 927 -30.95 15.16 7.55
CA LEU A 927 -30.91 14.46 6.27
C LEU A 927 -32.34 14.14 5.81
N SER A 928 -32.94 15.07 5.07
CA SER A 928 -34.37 15.05 4.72
C SER A 928 -34.80 13.99 3.68
N LYS A 929 -33.84 13.30 3.03
CA LYS A 929 -34.08 12.23 2.05
C LYS A 929 -33.05 11.10 2.14
N ALA A 930 -32.48 10.92 3.32
CA ALA A 930 -31.28 10.11 3.53
C ALA A 930 -31.27 9.47 4.92
N ALA A 931 -30.26 8.64 5.18
CA ALA A 931 -30.09 7.92 6.43
C ALA A 931 -28.92 8.46 7.26
N GLU A 932 -29.06 8.41 8.57
CA GLU A 932 -28.01 8.75 9.53
C GLU A 932 -27.99 7.75 10.68
N THR A 933 -26.81 7.29 11.03
CA THR A 933 -26.57 6.35 12.13
C THR A 933 -25.59 6.96 13.12
N ILE A 934 -25.99 7.08 14.39
CA ILE A 934 -25.16 7.54 15.51
C ILE A 934 -25.09 6.42 16.55
N THR A 935 -24.03 5.60 16.51
CA THR A 935 -23.94 4.40 17.35
C THR A 935 -22.60 4.20 18.01
N ASN A 936 -22.57 3.53 19.16
CA ASN A 936 -21.33 3.18 19.86
C ASN A 936 -20.49 4.44 20.18
N ASN A 937 -21.10 5.51 20.66
CA ASN A 937 -20.40 6.74 21.00
C ASN A 937 -20.48 7.00 22.50
N TYR A 938 -19.53 7.76 23.04
CA TYR A 938 -19.66 8.23 24.43
C TYR A 938 -19.30 9.69 24.66
N VAL A 939 -19.85 10.25 25.73
CA VAL A 939 -19.75 11.68 26.06
C VAL A 939 -19.41 11.83 27.55
N ILE A 940 -18.20 12.31 27.85
CA ILE A 940 -17.67 12.58 29.22
C ILE A 940 -17.14 14.02 29.44
N GLY A 941 -16.97 14.79 28.35
CA GLY A 941 -16.62 16.23 28.37
C GLY A 941 -17.71 17.22 28.82
N THR A 942 -17.35 18.35 29.41
CA THR A 942 -18.32 19.30 30.02
C THR A 942 -19.07 20.16 28.98
N ILE A 943 -20.40 20.30 29.13
CA ILE A 943 -21.22 21.19 28.28
C ILE A 943 -21.91 22.27 29.13
N ASP A 944 -21.28 23.44 29.23
CA ASP A 944 -21.79 24.68 29.84
C ASP A 944 -22.36 25.61 28.74
N CYS A 945 -23.41 25.13 28.08
CA CYS A 945 -24.09 25.85 27.01
C CYS A 945 -25.56 25.43 26.94
N THR A 946 -26.47 26.41 26.98
CA THR A 946 -27.90 26.18 26.76
C THR A 946 -28.25 26.46 25.30
N ALA A 947 -29.22 25.72 24.75
CA ALA A 947 -29.71 25.92 23.39
C ALA A 947 -31.24 25.78 23.29
N THR A 948 -31.82 26.16 22.16
CA THR A 948 -33.26 25.95 21.90
C THR A 948 -33.62 24.47 21.93
N ASP A 949 -32.81 23.63 21.27
CA ASP A 949 -32.90 22.18 21.29
C ASP A 949 -31.53 21.61 21.69
N GLN A 950 -31.49 20.86 22.79
CA GLN A 950 -30.24 20.35 23.35
C GLN A 950 -30.36 18.87 23.76
N GLY A 951 -29.22 18.19 23.88
CA GLY A 951 -29.14 16.80 24.34
C GLY A 951 -27.70 16.29 24.49
N SER A 952 -27.52 15.14 25.13
CA SER A 952 -26.18 14.60 25.43
C SER A 952 -25.49 14.06 24.17
N VAL A 953 -26.19 13.26 23.36
CA VAL A 953 -25.66 12.72 22.09
C VAL A 953 -26.04 13.62 20.91
N TYR A 954 -27.32 13.98 20.78
CA TYR A 954 -27.77 14.90 19.73
C TYR A 954 -28.74 15.98 20.24
N GLY A 955 -28.75 17.15 19.58
CA GLY A 955 -29.59 18.29 19.97
C GLY A 955 -31.00 18.20 19.39
N LYS A 956 -31.10 18.10 18.06
CA LYS A 956 -32.35 17.88 17.31
C LYS A 956 -32.14 16.99 16.10
N THR A 957 -33.14 16.15 15.81
CA THR A 957 -33.21 15.38 14.55
C THR A 957 -34.47 15.72 13.76
N ASN A 958 -34.28 15.94 12.47
CA ASN A 958 -35.27 16.02 11.39
C ASN A 958 -34.93 14.99 10.28
N THR A 959 -33.93 14.14 10.50
CA THR A 959 -33.51 13.10 9.55
C THR A 959 -34.62 12.05 9.40
N THR A 960 -34.93 11.65 8.17
CA THR A 960 -36.06 10.74 7.91
C THR A 960 -35.80 9.31 8.37
N ASN A 961 -34.59 8.79 8.11
CA ASN A 961 -34.15 7.47 8.55
C ASN A 961 -33.01 7.67 9.56
N PHE A 962 -33.36 7.84 10.83
CA PHE A 962 -32.42 8.17 11.90
C PHE A 962 -32.29 7.00 12.87
N ASP A 963 -31.11 6.41 12.94
CA ASP A 963 -30.74 5.34 13.86
C ASP A 963 -29.76 5.88 14.91
N CYS A 964 -30.06 5.69 16.19
CA CYS A 964 -29.28 6.25 17.29
C CYS A 964 -29.33 5.33 18.51
N GLU A 965 -28.40 4.39 18.56
CA GLU A 965 -28.38 3.28 19.52
C GLU A 965 -26.99 3.11 20.17
N ASN A 966 -26.94 2.41 21.29
CA ASN A 966 -25.69 2.03 21.97
C ASN A 966 -24.72 3.21 22.25
N ASN A 967 -25.25 4.36 22.69
CA ASN A 967 -24.43 5.51 23.09
C ASN A 967 -24.52 5.74 24.60
N TYR A 968 -23.43 6.20 25.22
CA TYR A 968 -23.33 6.37 26.67
C TYR A 968 -22.90 7.80 27.03
N TYR A 969 -23.32 8.30 28.19
CA TYR A 969 -22.89 9.62 28.64
C TYR A 969 -22.75 9.69 30.16
N TYR A 970 -21.89 10.59 30.64
CA TYR A 970 -21.69 10.78 32.07
C TYR A 970 -22.95 11.32 32.77
N ALA A 971 -23.45 10.58 33.76
CA ALA A 971 -24.76 10.79 34.37
C ALA A 971 -24.93 12.15 35.08
N ASP A 972 -23.84 12.75 35.58
CA ASP A 972 -23.89 13.99 36.37
C ASP A 972 -23.85 15.27 35.51
N TYR A 973 -24.04 15.17 34.20
CA TYR A 973 -24.18 16.33 33.33
C TYR A 973 -25.43 17.17 33.58
N THR A 974 -25.29 18.47 33.27
CA THR A 974 -26.39 19.44 33.20
C THR A 974 -27.38 19.16 32.05
N LEU A 975 -26.95 18.48 30.97
CA LEU A 975 -27.77 18.12 29.81
C LEU A 975 -28.16 16.64 29.86
N THR A 976 -29.46 16.33 29.97
CA THR A 976 -29.96 14.95 30.04
C THR A 976 -30.78 14.53 28.82
N GLY A 977 -30.62 13.27 28.38
CA GLY A 977 -31.74 12.45 27.92
C GLY A 977 -31.98 12.24 26.41
N LYS A 978 -31.16 12.75 25.48
CA LYS A 978 -31.35 12.45 24.03
C LYS A 978 -30.23 11.57 23.46
N GLY A 979 -30.61 10.38 23.01
CA GLY A 979 -29.81 9.51 22.15
C GLY A 979 -28.78 8.61 22.84
N GLY A 980 -28.71 8.61 24.19
CA GLY A 980 -27.78 7.76 24.93
C GLY A 980 -28.26 7.38 26.33
N ILE A 981 -27.50 6.52 26.99
CA ILE A 981 -27.75 5.94 28.32
C ILE A 981 -26.82 6.62 29.35
N PRO A 982 -27.33 7.16 30.46
CA PRO A 982 -26.50 7.72 31.52
C PRO A 982 -25.72 6.63 32.25
N MET A 983 -24.41 6.84 32.43
CA MET A 983 -23.51 5.98 33.18
C MET A 983 -22.73 6.82 34.20
N LYS A 984 -22.45 6.26 35.37
CA LYS A 984 -21.58 6.88 36.37
C LYS A 984 -20.12 6.79 35.92
N ILE A 985 -19.27 7.63 36.49
CA ILE A 985 -17.86 7.68 36.13
C ILE A 985 -17.14 6.35 36.41
N GLU A 986 -17.54 5.65 37.48
CA GLU A 986 -16.94 4.36 37.84
C GLU A 986 -17.23 3.27 36.81
N GLU A 987 -18.36 3.35 36.08
CA GLU A 987 -18.71 2.40 35.02
C GLU A 987 -17.89 2.65 33.74
N PHE A 988 -17.49 3.90 33.50
CA PHE A 988 -16.52 4.21 32.44
C PHE A 988 -15.14 3.67 32.78
N HIS A 989 -14.72 3.73 34.04
CA HIS A 989 -13.40 3.27 34.48
C HIS A 989 -13.30 1.75 34.66
N SER A 990 -14.44 1.05 34.83
CA SER A 990 -14.45 -0.37 35.19
C SER A 990 -14.16 -1.33 34.03
N GLY A 991 -14.21 -0.87 32.78
CA GLY A 991 -14.24 -1.73 31.59
C GLY A 991 -15.66 -2.01 31.06
N GLU A 992 -16.70 -1.68 31.84
CA GLU A 992 -18.08 -1.96 31.47
C GLU A 992 -18.52 -1.20 30.23
N VAL A 993 -18.35 0.12 30.22
CA VAL A 993 -18.77 0.92 29.07
C VAL A 993 -17.96 0.58 27.81
N ALA A 994 -16.65 0.31 27.94
CA ALA A 994 -15.83 -0.16 26.82
C ALA A 994 -16.36 -1.49 26.23
N TYR A 995 -16.76 -2.44 27.08
CA TYR A 995 -17.35 -3.70 26.63
C TYR A 995 -18.70 -3.46 25.93
N LEU A 996 -19.58 -2.66 26.54
CA LEU A 996 -20.91 -2.35 26.01
C LEU A 996 -20.86 -1.61 24.66
N LEU A 997 -19.97 -0.64 24.51
CA LEU A 997 -19.76 0.10 23.25
C LEU A 997 -19.41 -0.82 22.07
N ASN A 998 -18.77 -1.97 22.32
CA ASN A 998 -18.46 -2.94 21.28
C ASN A 998 -19.63 -3.87 20.93
N GLY A 999 -20.52 -4.18 21.89
CA GLY A 999 -21.70 -5.03 21.66
C GLY A 999 -21.37 -6.40 21.03
N ASP A 1000 -22.28 -6.92 20.18
CA ASP A 1000 -22.12 -8.20 19.44
C ASP A 1000 -21.37 -8.02 18.09
N GLN A 1001 -20.60 -6.95 17.93
CA GLN A 1001 -19.99 -6.60 16.64
C GLN A 1001 -18.79 -7.50 16.29
N MET A 1002 -18.59 -7.75 14.99
CA MET A 1002 -17.43 -8.50 14.49
C MET A 1002 -16.12 -7.71 14.54
N GLU A 1003 -16.19 -6.38 14.68
CA GLU A 1003 -15.05 -5.46 14.75
C GLU A 1003 -15.10 -4.71 16.08
N PHE A 1004 -14.01 -4.75 16.86
CA PHE A 1004 -13.89 -4.02 18.12
C PHE A 1004 -13.48 -2.58 17.85
N LEU A 1005 -14.28 -1.63 18.33
CA LEU A 1005 -14.07 -0.19 18.19
C LEU A 1005 -13.31 0.39 19.38
N PHE A 1006 -13.61 -0.09 20.59
CA PHE A 1006 -13.01 0.37 21.83
C PHE A 1006 -12.22 -0.73 22.55
N GLY A 1007 -11.17 -0.30 23.23
CA GLY A 1007 -10.51 -1.06 24.28
C GLY A 1007 -10.26 -0.17 25.49
N GLN A 1008 -9.69 -0.72 26.55
CA GLN A 1008 -9.37 0.01 27.77
C GLN A 1008 -8.30 -0.77 28.53
N GLU A 1009 -7.23 -0.10 28.93
CA GLU A 1009 -6.28 -0.66 29.88
C GLU A 1009 -6.90 -0.53 31.29
N LEU A 1010 -6.94 -1.61 32.06
CA LEU A 1010 -7.63 -1.67 33.36
C LEU A 1010 -6.66 -1.77 34.54
N ASP A 1011 -5.43 -1.32 34.33
CA ASP A 1011 -4.35 -1.22 35.32
C ASP A 1011 -4.45 0.04 36.21
N SER A 1012 -5.27 1.01 35.81
CA SER A 1012 -5.59 2.23 36.56
C SER A 1012 -7.09 2.43 36.68
N ASP A 1013 -7.54 2.92 37.84
CA ASP A 1013 -8.94 3.25 38.12
C ASP A 1013 -9.40 4.56 37.46
N ASP A 1014 -8.54 5.24 36.69
CA ASP A 1014 -8.85 6.50 35.99
C ASP A 1014 -8.87 6.35 34.44
N ASN A 1015 -8.56 5.16 33.92
CA ASN A 1015 -8.50 4.96 32.48
C ASN A 1015 -9.90 5.01 31.86
N MET A 1016 -10.04 5.62 30.69
CA MET A 1016 -11.28 5.69 29.93
C MET A 1016 -11.30 4.66 28.79
N PRO A 1017 -12.48 4.32 28.24
CA PRO A 1017 -12.56 3.64 26.95
C PRO A 1017 -11.78 4.45 25.90
N VAL A 1018 -10.92 3.80 25.13
CA VAL A 1018 -10.13 4.42 24.06
C VAL A 1018 -10.26 3.57 22.80
N VAL A 1019 -9.79 4.07 21.66
CA VAL A 1019 -9.80 3.29 20.41
C VAL A 1019 -9.07 1.95 20.59
N TYR A 1020 -9.66 0.87 20.07
CA TYR A 1020 -9.09 -0.47 20.16
C TYR A 1020 -7.77 -0.60 19.38
N ARG A 1021 -6.75 -1.22 19.99
CA ARG A 1021 -5.41 -1.43 19.40
C ARG A 1021 -4.91 -2.87 19.48
N GLY A 1022 -5.81 -3.84 19.67
CA GLY A 1022 -5.44 -5.23 19.85
C GLY A 1022 -5.18 -5.61 21.31
N SER A 1023 -4.19 -4.95 21.93
CA SER A 1023 -3.72 -5.27 23.29
C SER A 1023 -4.70 -4.89 24.40
N ASN A 1024 -5.44 -3.79 24.23
CA ASN A 1024 -6.34 -3.22 25.22
C ASN A 1024 -7.75 -3.85 25.22
N ARG A 1025 -7.91 -5.10 24.79
CA ARG A 1025 -9.23 -5.76 24.73
C ARG A 1025 -9.82 -5.95 26.13
N VAL A 1026 -11.10 -5.67 26.28
CA VAL A 1026 -11.87 -5.93 27.50
C VAL A 1026 -12.72 -7.20 27.35
N TYR A 1027 -12.67 -8.06 28.35
CA TYR A 1027 -13.44 -9.30 28.48
C TYR A 1027 -14.36 -9.24 29.69
N LYS A 1028 -15.54 -9.83 29.58
CA LYS A 1028 -16.52 -9.93 30.66
C LYS A 1028 -16.33 -11.22 31.44
N THR A 1029 -16.30 -11.13 32.77
CA THR A 1029 -16.33 -12.30 33.66
C THR A 1029 -17.51 -12.21 34.60
N ILE A 1030 -18.42 -13.20 34.50
CA ILE A 1030 -19.59 -13.34 35.37
C ILE A 1030 -19.24 -14.31 36.49
N PHE A 1031 -19.38 -13.85 37.73
CA PHE A 1031 -19.16 -14.66 38.93
C PHE A 1031 -20.49 -15.11 39.51
N MET A 1032 -20.68 -16.42 39.63
CA MET A 1032 -21.94 -17.04 40.07
C MET A 1032 -21.79 -17.65 41.47
N TYR A 1033 -22.71 -17.34 42.38
CA TYR A 1033 -22.78 -17.92 43.72
C TYR A 1033 -24.20 -18.46 43.98
N ASN A 1034 -24.32 -19.76 44.30
CA ASN A 1034 -25.60 -20.46 44.42
C ASN A 1034 -26.52 -20.25 43.21
N ASP A 1035 -25.97 -20.36 42.00
CA ASP A 1035 -26.64 -20.15 40.71
C ASP A 1035 -27.24 -18.74 40.50
N ASN A 1036 -26.86 -17.76 41.33
CA ASN A 1036 -27.21 -16.36 41.16
C ASN A 1036 -25.96 -15.55 40.77
N GLU A 1037 -26.14 -14.48 39.99
CA GLU A 1037 -25.07 -13.53 39.67
C GLU A 1037 -24.60 -12.85 40.97
N TYR A 1038 -23.33 -13.09 41.31
CA TYR A 1038 -22.68 -12.55 42.51
C TYR A 1038 -21.97 -11.23 42.21
N ALA A 1039 -21.25 -11.19 41.08
CA ALA A 1039 -20.59 -10.00 40.57
C ALA A 1039 -20.33 -10.15 39.06
N VAL A 1040 -20.25 -9.02 38.37
CA VAL A 1040 -19.73 -8.92 37.01
C VAL A 1040 -18.51 -8.02 37.07
N LEU A 1041 -17.39 -8.51 36.56
CA LEU A 1041 -16.16 -7.71 36.43
C LEU A 1041 -15.68 -7.76 34.99
N TYR A 1042 -14.97 -6.72 34.60
CA TYR A 1042 -14.36 -6.58 33.30
C TYR A 1042 -12.84 -6.58 33.45
N ASN A 1043 -12.17 -7.26 32.52
CA ASN A 1043 -10.77 -7.64 32.64
C ASN A 1043 -10.07 -7.47 31.30
N ASN A 1044 -8.77 -7.18 31.32
CA ASN A 1044 -7.91 -7.42 30.15
C ASN A 1044 -7.45 -8.88 30.18
N THR A 1045 -6.21 -9.15 29.78
CA THR A 1045 -5.64 -10.50 29.86
C THR A 1045 -5.51 -10.97 31.31
N GLU A 1046 -5.22 -10.06 32.24
CA GLU A 1046 -5.17 -10.36 33.68
C GLU A 1046 -6.57 -10.30 34.31
N MET A 1047 -6.91 -11.32 35.09
CA MET A 1047 -8.24 -11.45 35.69
C MET A 1047 -8.37 -10.73 37.04
N LYS A 1048 -9.38 -9.87 37.19
CA LYS A 1048 -9.86 -9.33 38.47
C LYS A 1048 -10.87 -10.29 39.08
N PHE A 1049 -10.90 -10.32 40.41
CA PHE A 1049 -11.80 -11.17 41.19
C PHE A 1049 -12.60 -10.33 42.20
N PRO A 1050 -13.89 -10.63 42.40
CA PRO A 1050 -14.66 -9.99 43.44
C PRO A 1050 -14.20 -10.47 44.80
N LYS A 1051 -14.64 -9.80 45.86
CA LYS A 1051 -14.45 -10.29 47.22
C LYS A 1051 -15.03 -11.70 47.34
N ASN A 1052 -14.29 -12.61 47.98
CA ASN A 1052 -14.76 -14.00 48.14
C ASN A 1052 -16.11 -14.03 48.88
N PRO A 1053 -17.08 -14.85 48.41
CA PRO A 1053 -18.34 -15.02 49.10
C PRO A 1053 -18.09 -15.63 50.48
N VAL A 1054 -18.88 -15.17 51.46
CA VAL A 1054 -18.85 -15.70 52.84
C VAL A 1054 -20.08 -16.57 53.01
N PRO A 1055 -19.94 -17.91 53.12
CA PRO A 1055 -21.08 -18.78 53.31
C PRO A 1055 -21.65 -18.70 54.73
N ASP A 1056 -22.96 -18.87 54.87
CA ASP A 1056 -23.67 -18.63 56.13
C ASP A 1056 -23.50 -19.76 57.18
N ASP A 1057 -23.05 -20.98 56.84
CA ASP A 1057 -23.18 -22.17 57.72
C ASP A 1057 -22.05 -23.23 57.67
N SER A 1058 -20.81 -22.88 58.01
CA SER A 1058 -19.64 -23.81 58.09
C SER A 1058 -19.00 -24.36 56.79
N PRO A 1059 -19.42 -24.10 55.53
CA PRO A 1059 -18.59 -24.46 54.39
C PRO A 1059 -17.54 -23.39 54.09
N THR A 1060 -16.41 -23.81 53.53
CA THR A 1060 -15.32 -22.95 53.07
C THR A 1060 -15.40 -22.73 51.56
N PHE A 1061 -15.19 -21.48 51.15
CA PHE A 1061 -14.97 -21.12 49.75
C PHE A 1061 -13.61 -21.65 49.29
N GLU A 1062 -13.58 -22.47 48.25
CA GLU A 1062 -12.35 -23.10 47.72
C GLU A 1062 -11.82 -22.42 46.45
N GLY A 1063 -12.55 -21.46 45.87
CA GLY A 1063 -12.15 -20.73 44.67
C GLY A 1063 -13.25 -20.66 43.62
N TRP A 1064 -12.90 -20.01 42.51
CA TRP A 1064 -13.75 -19.82 41.34
C TRP A 1064 -13.39 -20.84 40.26
N TYR A 1065 -14.40 -21.45 39.65
CA TYR A 1065 -14.22 -22.53 38.68
C TYR A 1065 -15.08 -22.32 37.44
N ASP A 1066 -14.58 -22.68 36.26
CA ASP A 1066 -15.41 -22.76 35.06
C ASP A 1066 -16.28 -24.03 35.06
N GLU A 1067 -17.18 -24.14 34.06
CA GLU A 1067 -18.06 -25.31 33.88
C GLU A 1067 -17.30 -26.63 33.66
N LYS A 1068 -16.03 -26.56 33.22
CA LYS A 1068 -15.16 -27.72 33.00
C LYS A 1068 -14.40 -28.12 34.27
N GLY A 1069 -14.54 -27.36 35.35
CA GLY A 1069 -13.89 -27.61 36.63
C GLY A 1069 -12.46 -27.06 36.71
N ASN A 1070 -12.03 -26.19 35.80
CA ASN A 1070 -10.74 -25.51 35.91
C ASN A 1070 -10.83 -24.38 36.95
N ARG A 1071 -9.84 -24.29 37.83
CA ARG A 1071 -9.78 -23.25 38.87
C ARG A 1071 -9.14 -21.97 38.32
N TYR A 1072 -9.68 -20.83 38.70
CA TYR A 1072 -9.16 -19.50 38.38
C TYR A 1072 -8.83 -18.72 39.67
N ASP A 1073 -7.71 -18.02 39.64
CA ASP A 1073 -7.19 -17.16 40.72
C ASP A 1073 -6.45 -15.94 40.15
N GLY A 1074 -5.89 -15.09 41.00
CA GLY A 1074 -5.26 -13.82 40.60
C GLY A 1074 -4.04 -13.94 39.67
N ASN A 1075 -3.51 -15.15 39.42
CA ASN A 1075 -2.45 -15.36 38.41
C ASN A 1075 -3.01 -15.92 37.09
N SER A 1076 -4.32 -16.15 37.01
CA SER A 1076 -4.97 -16.67 35.83
C SER A 1076 -5.14 -15.59 34.77
N THR A 1077 -5.02 -16.00 33.50
CA THR A 1077 -5.23 -15.11 32.35
C THR A 1077 -6.43 -15.56 31.52
N THR A 1078 -7.03 -14.63 30.80
CA THR A 1078 -8.13 -14.92 29.87
C THR A 1078 -7.97 -14.18 28.54
N GLN A 1079 -8.54 -14.76 27.49
CA GLN A 1079 -8.69 -14.15 26.16
C GLN A 1079 -10.11 -14.34 25.62
N THR A 1080 -11.07 -14.61 26.52
CA THR A 1080 -12.47 -14.83 26.21
C THR A 1080 -13.34 -14.39 27.39
N ASP A 1081 -14.63 -14.15 27.12
CA ASP A 1081 -15.60 -13.99 28.19
C ASP A 1081 -15.77 -15.31 28.95
N LEU A 1082 -16.00 -15.21 30.26
CA LEU A 1082 -16.05 -16.35 31.18
C LEU A 1082 -17.24 -16.25 32.12
N THR A 1083 -17.78 -17.42 32.48
CA THR A 1083 -18.66 -17.58 33.63
C THR A 1083 -17.97 -18.50 34.63
N LEU A 1084 -17.76 -17.99 35.85
CA LEU A 1084 -17.08 -18.69 36.93
C LEU A 1084 -18.03 -18.92 38.11
N TYR A 1085 -18.04 -20.13 38.64
CA TYR A 1085 -18.89 -20.56 39.73
C TYR A 1085 -18.07 -20.67 41.02
N ALA A 1086 -18.61 -20.11 42.11
CA ALA A 1086 -18.03 -20.24 43.44
C ALA A 1086 -18.16 -21.69 43.91
N LYS A 1087 -17.03 -22.36 44.17
CA LYS A 1087 -17.05 -23.69 44.77
C LYS A 1087 -17.04 -23.59 46.29
N ILE A 1088 -18.10 -24.11 46.89
CA ILE A 1088 -18.33 -24.13 48.34
C ILE A 1088 -18.25 -25.57 48.84
N VAL A 1089 -17.40 -25.83 49.83
CA VAL A 1089 -17.23 -27.16 50.40
C VAL A 1089 -17.54 -27.12 51.89
N ALA A 1090 -18.50 -27.92 52.34
CA ALA A 1090 -18.82 -28.09 53.76
C ALA A 1090 -17.57 -28.53 54.54
N THR A 1091 -17.16 -27.77 55.56
CA THR A 1091 -16.10 -28.25 56.46
C THR A 1091 -16.67 -29.39 57.31
N GLY A 1092 -16.17 -30.58 57.03
CA GLY A 1092 -16.42 -31.78 57.82
C GLY A 1092 -17.73 -32.50 57.51
N THR A 1093 -17.65 -33.69 56.93
CA THR A 1093 -18.55 -34.83 57.26
C THR A 1093 -17.99 -36.12 56.66
N ASP A 1094 -16.79 -36.54 57.08
CA ASP A 1094 -16.39 -37.95 56.93
C ASP A 1094 -17.02 -38.85 58.02
N ASN A 1095 -17.81 -38.30 58.95
CA ASN A 1095 -18.57 -39.07 59.92
C ASN A 1095 -19.92 -38.39 60.23
N LEU A 1096 -20.93 -38.60 59.37
CA LEU A 1096 -22.32 -38.38 59.76
C LEU A 1096 -22.64 -39.38 60.88
N LYS A 1097 -22.66 -38.91 62.14
CA LYS A 1097 -23.29 -39.64 63.24
C LYS A 1097 -24.77 -39.76 62.90
N THR A 1098 -25.19 -40.93 62.45
CA THR A 1098 -26.59 -41.19 62.13
C THR A 1098 -27.39 -41.32 63.43
N LYS A 1099 -28.59 -40.74 63.47
CA LYS A 1099 -29.56 -40.96 64.56
C LYS A 1099 -30.22 -42.32 64.41
N ASP A 1100 -30.34 -42.82 63.19
CA ASP A 1100 -30.81 -44.16 62.89
C ASP A 1100 -29.63 -45.13 62.82
N LYS A 1101 -29.80 -46.36 63.33
CA LYS A 1101 -28.86 -47.45 63.08
C LYS A 1101 -29.11 -47.94 61.66
N ILE A 1102 -28.26 -47.50 60.73
CA ILE A 1102 -28.31 -47.89 59.32
C ILE A 1102 -27.17 -48.86 59.03
N SER A 1103 -27.50 -50.05 58.55
CA SER A 1103 -26.52 -51.00 58.03
C SER A 1103 -26.77 -51.27 56.55
N ILE A 1104 -25.71 -51.17 55.76
CA ILE A 1104 -25.76 -51.36 54.31
C ILE A 1104 -24.98 -52.61 53.97
N ASN A 1105 -25.57 -53.44 53.13
CA ASN A 1105 -24.87 -54.52 52.46
C ASN A 1105 -25.10 -54.38 50.94
N ASN A 1106 -24.35 -55.14 50.14
CA ASN A 1106 -24.66 -55.26 48.73
C ASN A 1106 -26.05 -55.87 48.66
N ASN A 1107 -27.10 -55.20 48.19
CA ASN A 1107 -28.47 -55.72 47.95
C ASN A 1107 -29.53 -55.11 48.86
N LYS A 1108 -29.21 -54.69 50.10
CA LYS A 1108 -30.20 -54.02 50.95
C LYS A 1108 -29.61 -52.97 51.90
N ILE A 1109 -30.49 -52.09 52.38
CA ILE A 1109 -30.24 -51.12 53.44
C ILE A 1109 -31.21 -51.41 54.57
N ASP A 1110 -30.70 -51.85 55.72
CA ASP A 1110 -31.49 -52.04 56.93
C ASP A 1110 -31.44 -50.75 57.75
N ILE A 1111 -32.60 -50.22 58.12
CA ILE A 1111 -32.73 -48.97 58.90
C ILE A 1111 -33.50 -49.27 60.17
N ASN A 1112 -32.95 -48.86 61.31
CA ASN A 1112 -33.60 -48.97 62.62
C ASN A 1112 -33.54 -47.62 63.34
N SER A 1113 -34.69 -47.01 63.57
CA SER A 1113 -34.87 -45.67 64.15
C SER A 1113 -35.69 -45.73 65.44
N GLU A 1114 -35.44 -44.81 66.36
CA GLU A 1114 -36.24 -44.67 67.59
C GLU A 1114 -37.64 -44.05 67.35
N SER A 1115 -37.93 -43.58 66.14
CA SER A 1115 -39.26 -43.10 65.73
C SER A 1115 -39.50 -43.36 64.23
N GLU A 1116 -40.69 -43.03 63.73
CA GLU A 1116 -41.04 -43.18 62.29
C GLU A 1116 -39.94 -42.63 61.36
N ILE A 1117 -39.51 -43.45 60.39
CA ILE A 1117 -38.40 -43.16 59.46
C ILE A 1117 -38.76 -42.03 58.48
N GLY A 1118 -40.01 -42.01 58.01
CA GLY A 1118 -40.53 -40.98 57.10
C GLY A 1118 -40.05 -41.14 55.66
N ASP A 1119 -39.92 -40.00 54.96
CA ASP A 1119 -39.49 -39.98 53.56
C ASP A 1119 -37.99 -40.27 53.44
N ILE A 1120 -37.66 -41.20 52.54
CA ILE A 1120 -36.31 -41.57 52.16
C ILE A 1120 -36.10 -41.37 50.66
N THR A 1121 -34.90 -40.95 50.28
CA THR A 1121 -34.50 -40.78 48.88
C THR A 1121 -33.06 -41.20 48.67
N ILE A 1122 -32.78 -41.93 47.59
CA ILE A 1122 -31.42 -42.25 47.15
C ILE A 1122 -31.14 -41.53 45.83
N TRP A 1123 -29.97 -40.89 45.75
CA TRP A 1123 -29.50 -40.12 44.61
C TRP A 1123 -28.26 -40.80 44.03
N ASN A 1124 -28.14 -40.81 42.70
CA ASN A 1124 -26.89 -41.15 42.04
C ASN A 1124 -25.92 -39.94 42.00
N ILE A 1125 -24.69 -40.16 41.56
CA ILE A 1125 -23.67 -39.09 41.44
C ILE A 1125 -24.02 -37.97 40.45
N HIS A 1126 -25.00 -38.18 39.58
CA HIS A 1126 -25.49 -37.19 38.62
C HIS A 1126 -26.71 -36.41 39.15
N GLY A 1127 -27.01 -36.51 40.44
CA GLY A 1127 -28.11 -35.77 41.06
C GLY A 1127 -29.51 -36.32 40.78
N THR A 1128 -29.62 -37.51 40.17
CA THR A 1128 -30.91 -38.12 39.84
C THR A 1128 -31.43 -38.96 41.01
N LYS A 1129 -32.70 -38.79 41.38
CA LYS A 1129 -33.39 -39.63 42.38
C LYS A 1129 -33.65 -41.02 41.79
N VAL A 1130 -32.99 -42.03 42.31
CA VAL A 1130 -33.10 -43.42 41.85
C VAL A 1130 -34.04 -44.26 42.71
N ILE A 1131 -34.21 -43.90 43.99
CA ILE A 1131 -35.21 -44.50 44.89
C ILE A 1131 -35.84 -43.37 45.70
N ASN A 1132 -37.17 -43.38 45.84
CA ASN A 1132 -37.91 -42.44 46.68
C ASN A 1132 -39.09 -43.19 47.31
N LYS A 1133 -39.18 -43.24 48.64
CA LYS A 1133 -40.23 -43.96 49.37
C LYS A 1133 -40.58 -43.24 50.67
N THR A 1134 -41.81 -43.40 51.13
CA THR A 1134 -42.26 -42.99 52.46
C THR A 1134 -42.41 -44.23 53.33
N ILE A 1135 -41.79 -44.24 54.50
CA ILE A 1135 -41.77 -45.37 55.42
C ILE A 1135 -42.39 -44.95 56.75
N ARG A 1136 -43.49 -45.61 57.12
CA ARG A 1136 -44.27 -45.28 58.32
C ARG A 1136 -43.84 -46.11 59.54
N GLU A 1137 -42.99 -47.10 59.35
CA GLU A 1137 -42.41 -47.91 60.42
C GLU A 1137 -41.16 -47.26 61.05
N THR A 1138 -40.78 -47.74 62.23
CA THR A 1138 -39.52 -47.38 62.91
C THR A 1138 -38.35 -48.25 62.47
N THR A 1139 -38.63 -49.38 61.83
CA THR A 1139 -37.64 -50.31 61.29
C THR A 1139 -38.06 -50.72 59.89
N THR A 1140 -37.13 -50.72 58.93
CA THR A 1140 -37.42 -51.14 57.57
C THR A 1140 -36.21 -51.76 56.89
N GLU A 1141 -36.48 -52.53 55.84
CA GLU A 1141 -35.47 -53.08 54.95
C GLU A 1141 -35.75 -52.56 53.54
N LEU A 1142 -34.76 -51.91 52.94
CA LEU A 1142 -34.86 -51.36 51.60
C LEU A 1142 -34.02 -52.19 50.63
N ASP A 1143 -34.67 -52.86 49.69
CA ASP A 1143 -34.01 -53.53 48.56
C ASP A 1143 -33.38 -52.48 47.62
N ILE A 1144 -32.09 -52.67 47.32
CA ILE A 1144 -31.29 -51.84 46.41
C ILE A 1144 -30.65 -52.65 45.27
N ASN A 1145 -31.15 -53.85 44.96
CA ASN A 1145 -30.68 -54.66 43.83
C ASN A 1145 -30.86 -53.98 42.46
N SER A 1146 -31.81 -53.04 42.35
CA SER A 1146 -32.02 -52.27 41.13
C SER A 1146 -30.95 -51.21 40.86
N LEU A 1147 -30.10 -50.90 41.84
CA LEU A 1147 -29.02 -49.94 41.67
C LEU A 1147 -27.82 -50.60 40.97
N GLN A 1148 -27.25 -49.90 39.98
CA GLN A 1148 -26.01 -50.31 39.34
C GLN A 1148 -24.80 -50.13 40.28
N ASN A 1149 -23.65 -50.69 39.91
CA ASN A 1149 -22.42 -50.48 40.66
C ASN A 1149 -22.02 -49.00 40.60
N GLY A 1150 -21.83 -48.38 41.76
CA GLY A 1150 -21.61 -46.94 41.82
C GLY A 1150 -21.74 -46.35 43.22
N ILE A 1151 -21.49 -45.05 43.30
CA ILE A 1151 -21.60 -44.26 44.53
C ILE A 1151 -23.00 -43.65 44.58
N TYR A 1152 -23.63 -43.73 45.75
CA TYR A 1152 -24.98 -43.22 45.98
C TYR A 1152 -25.05 -42.42 47.28
N LEU A 1153 -25.99 -41.48 47.33
CA LEU A 1153 -26.32 -40.71 48.53
C LEU A 1153 -27.72 -41.12 48.99
N PHE A 1154 -27.81 -41.71 50.17
CA PHE A 1154 -29.08 -41.96 50.86
C PHE A 1154 -29.41 -40.77 51.76
N LYS A 1155 -30.65 -40.31 51.73
CA LYS A 1155 -31.17 -39.25 52.58
C LYS A 1155 -32.50 -39.68 53.18
N SER A 1156 -32.63 -39.65 54.50
CA SER A 1156 -33.90 -39.69 55.22
C SER A 1156 -34.20 -38.30 55.80
N LYS A 1157 -35.34 -38.17 56.51
CA LYS A 1157 -35.65 -36.96 57.27
C LYS A 1157 -34.59 -36.64 58.34
N LYS A 1158 -33.89 -37.65 58.86
CA LYS A 1158 -32.97 -37.52 60.00
C LYS A 1158 -31.49 -37.69 59.64
N ASP A 1159 -31.21 -38.44 58.58
CA ASP A 1159 -29.85 -38.87 58.25
C ASP A 1159 -29.54 -38.68 56.76
N CYS A 1160 -28.27 -38.44 56.46
CA CYS A 1160 -27.74 -38.45 55.11
C CYS A 1160 -26.48 -39.31 55.14
N ILE A 1161 -26.34 -40.28 54.25
CA ILE A 1161 -25.15 -41.15 54.20
C ILE A 1161 -24.75 -41.42 52.76
N LYS A 1162 -23.45 -41.44 52.52
CA LYS A 1162 -22.85 -41.91 51.27
C LYS A 1162 -22.57 -43.40 51.37
N PHE A 1163 -22.92 -44.17 50.34
CA PHE A 1163 -22.57 -45.57 50.25
C PHE A 1163 -22.15 -45.95 48.83
N THR A 1164 -21.41 -47.07 48.72
CA THR A 1164 -20.98 -47.62 47.43
C THR A 1164 -21.67 -48.96 47.22
N LYS A 1165 -22.42 -49.09 46.12
CA LYS A 1165 -22.94 -50.38 45.67
C LYS A 1165 -21.84 -51.08 44.87
N LYS A 1166 -21.41 -52.23 45.38
CA LYS A 1166 -20.49 -53.14 44.69
C LYS A 1166 -21.25 -54.23 43.95
#